data_AF-A0A931UXZ5-F1
#
_entry.id   AF-A0A931UXZ5-F1
#
_cell.length_a   1.000
_cell.length_b   1.000
_cell.length_c   1.000
_cell.angle_alpha   90.00
_cell.angle_beta   90.00
_cell.angle_gamma   90.00
#
_symmetry.space_group_name_H-M   'P 1'
#
loop_
_entity.id
_entity.type
_entity.pdbx_description
1 polymer ?
#
loop_
_entity_poly.entity_id
_entity_poly.type
_entity_poly.pdbx_seq_one_letter_code
_entity_poly.pdbx_strand_id
1 'polypeptide(L)'
;MRSSFLLAALPLAVGLMVGACSGADGENGAPGAPGADGIAGATGPGGPTGTDGTAGATGATGATGATGATGATGATGEPGAGYLKLETAGVVGFVKSIKDVVSKGTVYFVPAADVAALPATTIDKASTNDEPLEDVIAAKGSTYQKATVGANGSYKLPTLSTGKYFVTFVPDSADKQHLPGGSVCRTALESTALVGTQLDLRVSENAPADATYIGSSKCINCHGKDYIKKTMHRVGIWSPYSNGSLQDTEFRSADLQKAFTTKFVPGTTVYFSAYDSTRGMDKYKTSEADPGSGVSFTVSVRKATSGKYEFVLHNVKDTTDPDRVLTVDAVYGGGVNKQRYLTKVTTSTGWFYATLPLQFNQQGAEANADRTTKVWRDYNSSYYYDETTSHFKTPAASKSFEKNCASCHASTTQLVGSDTTNWSLKGVVSDPLAGDFDYDGDGLKDEVNIGCETCHGPGSAHWESAGQGRYIVSPSLLTPERSSVICGQCHSRPKGAQGTDSPVNAAGWMLRAGDSRANFLANHATTQLDGAASDFYGDAKKHSKSHHQQYSDFIRSKKYKNASSLLTCASCHDPHAANRPRQLVADVSDNTKLCGTCHSSIATGMIAHIDTKLGAGMGNMMKSAKCADCHMPKTAQTGSGTAGATISGTVYWDKDVHSHMFDMPKKADSSLTGQKMPTAYTNACAGACHNIAP
;
A
#
# COMPACT_ATOMS: atom_id res chain seq x y z
N MET A 1 -30.80 -37.04 -43.46
CA MET A 1 -31.10 -36.55 -44.83
C MET A 1 -30.96 -35.03 -44.78
N ARG A 2 -29.85 -34.47 -45.30
CA ARG A 2 -29.74 -33.78 -46.62
C ARG A 2 -30.79 -32.66 -46.77
N SER A 3 -30.49 -31.39 -47.03
CA SER A 3 -29.34 -30.78 -47.73
C SER A 3 -29.22 -29.28 -47.43
N SER A 4 -28.00 -28.80 -47.68
CA SER A 4 -27.44 -27.45 -47.65
C SER A 4 -28.09 -26.41 -48.56
N PHE A 5 -27.87 -25.13 -48.26
CA PHE A 5 -27.47 -24.13 -49.26
C PHE A 5 -26.50 -23.10 -48.64
N LEU A 6 -25.39 -22.89 -49.37
CA LEU A 6 -24.30 -21.94 -49.16
C LEU A 6 -24.70 -20.53 -49.61
N LEU A 7 -24.14 -19.48 -48.98
CA LEU A 7 -23.41 -18.39 -49.69
C LEU A 7 -22.56 -17.55 -48.71
N ALA A 8 -21.34 -17.23 -49.16
CA ALA A 8 -20.28 -16.43 -48.51
C ALA A 8 -20.60 -14.90 -48.52
N ALA A 9 -19.89 -13.94 -47.90
CA ALA A 9 -18.47 -13.83 -47.53
C ALA A 9 -18.19 -12.61 -46.59
N LEU A 10 -17.04 -12.65 -45.91
CA LEU A 10 -16.23 -11.63 -45.19
C LEU A 10 -16.71 -10.96 -43.88
N PRO A 11 -15.88 -11.06 -42.82
CA PRO A 11 -15.60 -9.95 -41.92
C PRO A 11 -14.16 -9.43 -42.06
N LEU A 12 -14.05 -8.11 -41.99
CA LEU A 12 -12.83 -7.32 -41.89
C LEU A 12 -12.07 -7.70 -40.60
N ALA A 13 -10.80 -8.10 -40.75
CA ALA A 13 -9.93 -8.43 -39.63
C ALA A 13 -9.53 -7.16 -38.87
N VAL A 14 -9.99 -7.02 -37.62
CA VAL A 14 -9.30 -6.21 -36.61
C VAL A 14 -8.45 -7.19 -35.80
N GLY A 15 -7.13 -7.08 -35.95
CA GLY A 15 -6.16 -7.93 -35.27
C GLY A 15 -6.23 -7.76 -33.76
N LEU A 16 -6.80 -8.76 -33.08
CA LEU A 16 -6.68 -8.94 -31.65
C LEU A 16 -5.33 -9.63 -31.40
N MET A 17 -4.29 -8.87 -31.08
CA MET A 17 -3.06 -9.41 -30.49
C MET A 17 -3.39 -9.90 -29.08
N VAL A 18 -3.79 -11.16 -28.98
CA VAL A 18 -3.84 -11.91 -27.73
C VAL A 18 -2.39 -12.18 -27.33
N GLY A 19 -1.82 -11.30 -26.50
CA GLY A 19 -0.58 -11.57 -25.77
C GLY A 19 -0.85 -12.68 -24.76
N ALA A 20 -0.70 -13.93 -25.19
CA ALA A 20 -0.81 -15.10 -24.33
C ALA A 20 0.38 -15.10 -23.36
N CYS A 21 0.11 -14.96 -22.06
CA CYS A 21 1.07 -15.24 -21.02
C CYS A 21 1.22 -16.76 -20.85
N SER A 22 2.22 -17.34 -21.49
CA SER A 22 2.71 -18.68 -21.18
C SER A 22 4.24 -18.68 -21.22
N GLY A 23 4.85 -18.43 -20.07
CA GLY A 23 6.24 -18.78 -19.79
C GLY A 23 6.25 -19.87 -18.73
N ALA A 24 6.48 -21.11 -19.15
CA ALA A 24 6.74 -22.24 -18.25
C ALA A 24 8.00 -21.97 -17.41
N ASP A 25 8.03 -22.52 -16.20
CA ASP A 25 9.24 -22.57 -15.38
C ASP A 25 10.39 -23.15 -16.22
N GLY A 26 11.48 -22.39 -16.35
CA GLY A 26 12.67 -22.84 -17.07
C GLY A 26 13.40 -23.89 -16.25
N GLU A 27 13.38 -25.14 -16.71
CA GLU A 27 14.32 -26.16 -16.24
C GLU A 27 15.77 -25.71 -16.51
N ASN A 28 16.67 -26.02 -15.57
CA ASN A 28 18.09 -25.73 -15.67
C ASN A 28 18.67 -26.26 -17.00
N GLY A 29 19.29 -25.38 -17.79
CA GLY A 29 19.99 -25.78 -19.02
C GLY A 29 21.17 -26.72 -18.72
N ALA A 30 21.29 -27.81 -19.49
CA ALA A 30 22.45 -28.70 -19.43
C ALA A 30 23.74 -27.94 -19.80
N PRO A 31 24.92 -28.32 -19.24
CA PRO A 31 26.21 -27.73 -19.59
C PRO A 31 26.48 -27.78 -21.10
N GLY A 32 27.03 -26.70 -21.65
CA GLY A 32 27.40 -26.61 -23.07
C GLY A 32 28.51 -27.60 -23.45
N ALA A 33 28.43 -28.15 -24.67
CA ALA A 33 29.46 -29.05 -25.20
C ALA A 33 30.82 -28.33 -25.38
N PRO A 34 31.96 -29.05 -25.29
CA PRO A 34 33.27 -28.49 -25.59
C PRO A 34 33.34 -27.91 -27.01
N GLY A 35 34.10 -26.82 -27.19
CA GLY A 35 34.34 -26.21 -28.50
C GLY A 35 35.10 -27.14 -29.44
N ALA A 36 34.78 -27.11 -30.74
CA ALA A 36 35.44 -27.91 -31.76
C ALA A 36 36.90 -27.47 -32.00
N ASP A 37 37.77 -28.44 -32.33
CA ASP A 37 39.17 -28.19 -32.69
C ASP A 37 39.27 -27.31 -33.95
N GLY A 38 40.31 -26.47 -34.00
CA GLY A 38 40.57 -25.60 -35.15
C GLY A 38 40.97 -26.38 -36.41
N ILE A 39 40.44 -25.97 -37.56
CA ILE A 39 40.76 -26.55 -38.88
C ILE A 39 42.24 -26.34 -39.26
N ALA A 40 42.88 -27.41 -39.74
CA ALA A 40 44.24 -27.39 -40.27
C ALA A 40 44.35 -26.51 -41.53
N GLY A 41 45.43 -25.72 -41.64
CA GLY A 41 45.67 -24.86 -42.81
C GLY A 41 45.90 -25.66 -44.09
N ALA A 42 45.35 -25.19 -45.20
CA ALA A 42 45.46 -25.85 -46.51
C ALA A 42 46.91 -25.83 -47.05
N THR A 43 47.37 -26.97 -47.56
CA THR A 43 48.64 -27.13 -48.27
C THR A 43 48.65 -26.30 -49.56
N GLY A 44 49.73 -25.55 -49.81
CA GLY A 44 49.88 -24.76 -51.06
C GLY A 44 49.94 -25.64 -52.32
N PRO A 45 49.51 -25.13 -53.49
CA PRO A 45 49.49 -25.90 -54.74
C PRO A 45 50.91 -26.23 -55.25
N GLY A 46 51.07 -27.42 -55.83
CA GLY A 46 52.33 -27.88 -56.42
C GLY A 46 52.70 -27.10 -57.67
N GLY A 47 53.97 -26.71 -57.80
CA GLY A 47 54.51 -26.04 -58.98
C GLY A 47 54.63 -26.99 -60.19
N PRO A 48 54.50 -26.49 -61.43
CA PRO A 48 54.57 -27.31 -62.64
C PRO A 48 55.97 -27.87 -62.91
N THR A 49 56.01 -29.09 -63.45
CA THR A 49 57.20 -29.86 -63.81
C THR A 49 58.03 -29.18 -64.90
N GLY A 50 59.30 -28.87 -64.61
CA GLY A 50 60.30 -28.48 -65.61
C GLY A 50 61.11 -29.69 -66.07
N THR A 51 61.36 -29.78 -67.38
CA THR A 51 62.18 -30.81 -68.05
C THR A 51 63.68 -30.62 -67.84
N ASP A 52 64.40 -31.74 -67.82
CA ASP A 52 65.80 -31.87 -67.39
C ASP A 52 66.83 -31.03 -68.17
N GLY A 53 67.75 -30.43 -67.41
CA GLY A 53 69.03 -29.91 -67.85
C GLY A 53 70.04 -29.94 -66.70
N THR A 54 71.19 -30.58 -66.91
CA THR A 54 72.22 -30.82 -65.90
C THR A 54 73.10 -29.59 -65.65
N ALA A 55 73.32 -29.26 -64.36
CA ALA A 55 74.58 -28.84 -63.72
C ALA A 55 74.35 -27.88 -62.52
N GLY A 56 75.13 -28.08 -61.45
CA GLY A 56 75.37 -27.09 -60.41
C GLY A 56 75.49 -27.70 -59.01
N ALA A 57 76.62 -27.47 -58.33
CA ALA A 57 76.88 -27.98 -56.98
C ALA A 57 75.84 -27.51 -55.95
N THR A 58 75.43 -28.42 -55.05
CA THR A 58 74.49 -28.17 -53.96
C THR A 58 74.96 -27.01 -53.08
N GLY A 59 74.22 -25.89 -53.12
CA GLY A 59 74.43 -24.76 -52.21
C GLY A 59 74.09 -25.12 -50.77
N ALA A 60 74.81 -24.53 -49.81
CA ALA A 60 74.62 -24.78 -48.38
C ALA A 60 73.17 -24.48 -47.94
N THR A 61 72.60 -25.38 -47.15
CA THR A 61 71.29 -25.23 -46.51
C THR A 61 71.25 -23.94 -45.69
N GLY A 62 70.34 -23.02 -46.03
CA GLY A 62 70.14 -21.78 -45.29
C GLY A 62 69.71 -22.04 -43.84
N ALA A 63 70.22 -21.25 -42.90
CA ALA A 63 69.93 -21.38 -41.48
C ALA A 63 68.42 -21.27 -41.20
N THR A 64 67.90 -22.16 -40.36
CA THR A 64 66.52 -22.14 -39.86
C THR A 64 66.21 -20.78 -39.24
N GLY A 65 65.16 -20.11 -39.74
CA GLY A 65 64.71 -18.83 -39.21
C GLY A 65 64.32 -18.93 -37.73
N ALA A 66 64.67 -17.91 -36.94
CA ALA A 66 64.39 -17.86 -35.51
C ALA A 66 62.88 -17.99 -35.24
N THR A 67 62.53 -18.83 -34.26
CA THR A 67 61.16 -18.96 -33.74
C THR A 67 60.65 -17.58 -33.29
N GLY A 68 59.50 -17.16 -33.84
CA GLY A 68 58.87 -15.90 -33.44
C GLY A 68 58.55 -15.89 -31.95
N ALA A 69 58.70 -14.74 -31.29
CA ALA A 69 58.40 -14.58 -29.87
C ALA A 69 56.96 -15.02 -29.56
N THR A 70 56.79 -15.83 -28.51
CA THR A 70 55.48 -16.18 -27.96
C THR A 70 54.72 -14.89 -27.64
N GLY A 71 53.55 -14.70 -28.26
CA GLY A 71 52.69 -13.56 -27.95
C GLY A 71 52.34 -13.55 -26.46
N ALA A 72 52.28 -12.36 -25.85
CA ALA A 72 51.92 -12.22 -24.44
C ALA A 72 50.62 -12.99 -24.16
N THR A 73 50.63 -13.83 -23.12
CA THR A 73 49.41 -14.48 -22.61
C THR A 73 48.37 -13.39 -22.35
N GLY A 74 47.24 -13.43 -23.07
CA GLY A 74 46.13 -12.52 -22.83
C GLY A 74 45.70 -12.59 -21.37
N ALA A 75 45.26 -11.47 -20.79
CA ALA A 75 44.75 -11.45 -19.42
C ALA A 75 43.72 -12.57 -19.23
N THR A 76 43.86 -13.33 -18.14
CA THR A 76 42.88 -14.36 -17.76
C THR A 76 41.49 -13.74 -17.78
N GLY A 77 40.59 -14.24 -18.63
CA GLY A 77 39.20 -13.78 -18.66
C GLY A 77 38.55 -13.94 -17.28
N GLU A 78 37.67 -13.02 -16.91
CA GLU A 78 36.90 -13.17 -15.67
C GLU A 78 36.17 -14.52 -15.66
N PRO A 79 36.14 -15.25 -14.51
CA PRO A 79 35.42 -16.51 -14.40
C PRO A 79 33.97 -16.38 -14.86
N GLY A 80 33.49 -17.40 -15.59
CA GLY A 80 32.13 -17.43 -16.14
C GLY A 80 31.02 -17.30 -15.08
N ALA A 81 30.01 -16.50 -15.42
CA ALA A 81 28.64 -16.48 -14.88
C ALA A 81 28.44 -16.99 -13.44
N GLY A 82 28.67 -16.12 -12.45
CA GLY A 82 27.97 -16.18 -11.16
C GLY A 82 28.83 -16.10 -9.90
N TYR A 83 30.14 -16.38 -9.98
CA TYR A 83 30.99 -16.42 -8.79
C TYR A 83 32.21 -15.51 -8.91
N LEU A 84 32.39 -14.63 -7.92
CA LEU A 84 33.51 -13.72 -7.79
C LEU A 84 34.59 -14.33 -6.88
N LYS A 85 35.85 -13.96 -7.11
CA LYS A 85 36.91 -14.27 -6.15
C LYS A 85 36.59 -13.59 -4.82
N LEU A 86 36.47 -14.40 -3.77
CA LEU A 86 36.12 -13.93 -2.43
C LEU A 86 37.26 -13.12 -1.81
N GLU A 87 36.89 -12.08 -1.06
CA GLU A 87 37.82 -11.27 -0.27
C GLU A 87 37.91 -11.85 1.14
N THR A 88 39.11 -12.26 1.57
CA THR A 88 39.30 -12.91 2.88
C THR A 88 38.98 -12.00 4.07
N ALA A 89 39.05 -10.67 3.88
CA ALA A 89 38.73 -9.67 4.89
C ALA A 89 37.52 -8.78 4.50
N GLY A 90 36.88 -9.07 3.36
CA GLY A 90 35.94 -8.18 2.71
C GLY A 90 34.73 -8.90 2.12
N VAL A 91 34.01 -8.22 1.25
CA VAL A 91 32.75 -8.71 0.66
C VAL A 91 32.76 -8.42 -0.83
N VAL A 92 32.26 -9.37 -1.62
CA VAL A 92 32.01 -9.19 -3.06
C VAL A 92 30.56 -9.51 -3.36
N GLY A 93 30.06 -9.14 -4.53
CA GLY A 93 28.73 -9.55 -4.95
C GLY A 93 28.32 -8.93 -6.26
N PHE A 94 27.14 -9.30 -6.73
CA PHE A 94 26.49 -8.64 -7.85
C PHE A 94 25.26 -7.86 -7.39
N VAL A 95 25.04 -6.69 -7.99
CA VAL A 95 23.73 -6.02 -7.96
C VAL A 95 23.00 -6.38 -9.26
N LYS A 96 21.85 -7.00 -9.11
CA LYS A 96 21.04 -7.52 -10.22
C LYS A 96 19.61 -7.03 -10.08
N SER A 97 19.00 -6.74 -11.21
CA SER A 97 17.55 -6.78 -11.32
C SER A 97 17.10 -8.21 -11.70
N ILE A 98 15.79 -8.44 -11.82
CA ILE A 98 15.18 -9.74 -12.14
C ILE A 98 15.84 -10.39 -13.36
N LYS A 99 16.13 -9.63 -14.43
CA LYS A 99 16.83 -10.13 -15.63
C LYS A 99 18.04 -9.31 -16.07
N ASP A 100 18.18 -8.09 -15.55
CA ASP A 100 19.18 -7.13 -16.03
C ASP A 100 20.31 -6.91 -15.01
N VAL A 101 21.50 -6.61 -15.53
CA VAL A 101 22.66 -6.21 -14.73
C VAL A 101 22.51 -4.74 -14.36
N VAL A 102 22.72 -4.42 -13.07
CA VAL A 102 22.74 -3.03 -12.62
C VAL A 102 24.16 -2.50 -12.79
N SER A 103 24.39 -1.71 -13.83
CA SER A 103 25.76 -1.37 -14.27
C SER A 103 26.43 -0.23 -13.50
N LYS A 104 25.70 0.48 -12.63
CA LYS A 104 26.19 1.66 -11.88
C LYS A 104 25.46 1.84 -10.56
N GLY A 105 26.13 2.45 -9.59
CA GLY A 105 25.59 2.78 -8.27
C GLY A 105 26.56 2.43 -7.16
N THR A 106 26.08 2.46 -5.92
CA THR A 106 26.92 2.22 -4.73
C THR A 106 26.21 1.28 -3.75
N VAL A 107 26.94 0.28 -3.27
CA VAL A 107 26.52 -0.58 -2.15
C VAL A 107 27.09 -0.01 -0.86
N TYR A 108 26.21 0.38 0.06
CA TYR A 108 26.55 0.92 1.38
C TYR A 108 26.43 -0.16 2.45
N PHE A 109 27.42 -0.21 3.34
CA PHE A 109 27.39 -0.99 4.58
C PHE A 109 27.13 -0.02 5.74
N VAL A 110 25.85 0.21 6.03
CA VAL A 110 25.40 1.19 7.03
C VAL A 110 25.48 0.56 8.42
N PRO A 111 26.27 1.11 9.37
CA PRO A 111 26.35 0.58 10.73
C PRO A 111 24.97 0.56 11.39
N ALA A 112 24.55 -0.59 11.91
CA ALA A 112 23.23 -0.74 12.53
C ALA A 112 23.06 0.14 13.78
N ALA A 113 24.17 0.47 14.46
CA ALA A 113 24.20 1.39 15.58
C ALA A 113 23.80 2.82 15.17
N ASP A 114 24.17 3.28 13.97
CA ASP A 114 23.80 4.62 13.50
C ASP A 114 22.29 4.73 13.25
N VAL A 115 21.68 3.71 12.65
CA VAL A 115 20.22 3.66 12.46
C VAL A 115 19.49 3.58 13.80
N ALA A 116 20.01 2.82 14.76
CA ALA A 116 19.43 2.70 16.09
C ALA A 116 19.55 3.98 16.94
N ALA A 117 20.59 4.78 16.69
CA ALA A 117 20.83 6.06 17.34
C ALA A 117 19.95 7.19 16.79
N LEU A 118 19.26 6.99 15.65
CA LEU A 118 18.31 7.98 15.14
C LEU A 118 17.23 8.28 16.19
N PRO A 119 16.88 9.56 16.38
CA PRO A 119 15.81 9.93 17.29
C PRO A 119 14.46 9.38 16.81
N ALA A 120 13.47 9.47 17.70
CA ALA A 120 12.08 9.21 17.31
C ALA A 120 11.70 10.10 16.13
N THR A 121 11.00 9.53 15.15
CA THR A 121 10.61 10.23 13.93
C THR A 121 9.74 11.43 14.25
N THR A 122 10.23 12.62 13.90
CA THR A 122 9.42 13.82 13.75
C THR A 122 8.87 13.88 12.35
N ILE A 123 7.59 14.23 12.21
CA ILE A 123 6.96 14.37 10.91
C ILE A 123 7.08 15.84 10.53
N ASP A 124 8.11 16.13 9.74
CA ASP A 124 8.47 17.46 9.28
C ASP A 124 9.05 17.35 7.87
N LYS A 125 8.74 18.30 6.99
CA LYS A 125 9.30 18.36 5.63
C LYS A 125 10.81 18.58 5.64
N ALA A 126 11.33 19.26 6.68
CA ALA A 126 12.75 19.53 6.83
C ALA A 126 13.48 18.45 7.66
N SER A 127 12.79 17.38 8.04
CA SER A 127 13.39 16.29 8.79
C SER A 127 14.49 15.63 7.97
N THR A 128 15.62 15.37 8.61
CA THR A 128 16.79 14.70 8.00
C THR A 128 17.13 13.39 8.72
N ASN A 129 16.16 12.81 9.43
CA ASN A 129 16.37 11.63 10.28
C ASN A 129 15.12 10.73 10.38
N ASP A 130 14.16 10.91 9.47
CA ASP A 130 12.92 10.16 9.47
C ASP A 130 12.89 9.02 8.45
N GLU A 131 13.85 8.93 7.55
CA GLU A 131 14.11 7.77 6.69
C GLU A 131 15.25 6.91 7.28
N PRO A 132 15.00 5.63 7.67
CA PRO A 132 16.00 4.79 8.32
C PRO A 132 17.32 4.62 7.57
N LEU A 133 17.31 4.50 6.24
CA LEU A 133 18.52 4.28 5.44
C LEU A 133 18.89 5.52 4.61
N GLU A 134 17.97 6.07 3.84
CA GLU A 134 18.26 7.16 2.88
C GLU A 134 18.80 8.43 3.56
N ASP A 135 18.18 8.89 4.65
CA ASP A 135 18.67 10.06 5.41
C ASP A 135 20.04 9.83 6.05
N VAL A 136 20.23 8.65 6.64
CA VAL A 136 21.51 8.30 7.30
C VAL A 136 22.63 8.22 6.28
N ILE A 137 22.36 7.68 5.09
CA ILE A 137 23.33 7.66 3.99
C ILE A 137 23.58 9.08 3.48
N ALA A 138 22.55 9.91 3.34
CA ALA A 138 22.74 11.30 2.93
C ALA A 138 23.61 12.09 3.94
N ALA A 139 23.41 11.87 5.24
CA ALA A 139 24.14 12.56 6.29
C ALA A 139 25.56 12.02 6.53
N LYS A 140 25.76 10.70 6.46
CA LYS A 140 26.99 10.02 6.92
C LYS A 140 27.63 9.11 5.87
N GLY A 141 27.05 8.94 4.69
CA GLY A 141 27.50 7.99 3.66
C GLY A 141 28.92 8.24 3.11
N SER A 142 29.49 9.43 3.31
CA SER A 142 30.91 9.69 3.03
C SER A 142 31.85 8.97 4.00
N THR A 143 31.37 8.67 5.22
CA THR A 143 32.14 8.02 6.29
C THR A 143 32.00 6.49 6.31
N TYR A 144 31.00 5.95 5.61
CA TYR A 144 30.71 4.52 5.61
C TYR A 144 31.57 3.73 4.63
N GLN A 145 31.82 2.48 4.99
CA GLN A 145 32.38 1.51 4.07
C GLN A 145 31.37 1.22 2.96
N LYS A 146 31.83 1.32 1.71
CA LYS A 146 30.98 1.22 0.53
C LYS A 146 31.76 0.71 -0.66
N ALA A 147 31.07 0.13 -1.63
CA ALA A 147 31.64 -0.38 -2.87
C ALA A 147 30.89 0.19 -4.06
N THR A 148 31.64 0.62 -5.08
CA THR A 148 31.07 1.04 -6.35
C THR A 148 30.69 -0.19 -7.16
N VAL A 149 29.52 -0.12 -7.82
CA VAL A 149 29.05 -1.17 -8.73
C VAL A 149 29.65 -0.92 -10.11
N GLY A 150 30.32 -1.93 -10.65
CA GLY A 150 30.93 -1.91 -11.98
C GLY A 150 29.94 -2.22 -13.10
N ALA A 151 30.38 -2.09 -14.36
CA ALA A 151 29.53 -2.24 -15.54
C ALA A 151 28.87 -3.63 -15.66
N ASN A 152 29.51 -4.68 -15.15
CA ASN A 152 28.98 -6.04 -15.09
C ASN A 152 28.13 -6.31 -13.83
N GLY A 153 27.81 -5.27 -13.06
CA GLY A 153 27.04 -5.32 -11.82
C GLY A 153 27.80 -5.86 -10.62
N SER A 154 29.07 -6.24 -10.78
CA SER A 154 29.90 -6.67 -9.65
C SER A 154 30.26 -5.48 -8.76
N TYR A 155 30.40 -5.73 -7.46
CA TYR A 155 31.00 -4.82 -6.51
C TYR A 155 31.99 -5.56 -5.63
N LYS A 156 32.98 -4.83 -5.12
CA LYS A 156 34.01 -5.36 -4.24
C LYS A 156 34.33 -4.36 -3.14
N LEU A 157 34.25 -4.83 -1.90
CA LEU A 157 34.73 -4.16 -0.71
C LEU A 157 35.89 -4.97 -0.13
N PRO A 158 37.17 -4.55 -0.29
CA PRO A 158 38.32 -5.36 0.09
C PRO A 158 38.42 -5.68 1.59
N THR A 159 37.94 -4.78 2.44
CA THR A 159 37.92 -4.96 3.89
C THR A 159 36.60 -4.47 4.47
N LEU A 160 36.04 -5.20 5.43
CA LEU A 160 34.89 -4.78 6.23
C LEU A 160 35.26 -4.83 7.70
N SER A 161 35.11 -3.70 8.40
CA SER A 161 35.42 -3.62 9.83
C SER A 161 34.40 -4.39 10.67
N THR A 162 34.82 -4.87 11.85
CA THR A 162 33.96 -5.63 12.76
C THR A 162 32.75 -4.79 13.17
N GLY A 163 31.56 -5.36 13.05
CA GLY A 163 30.32 -4.68 13.42
C GLY A 163 29.11 -5.34 12.78
N LYS A 164 27.96 -4.68 12.89
CA LYS A 164 26.70 -5.12 12.30
C LYS A 164 26.19 -4.07 11.32
N TYR A 165 25.77 -4.51 10.13
CA TYR A 165 25.49 -3.61 9.01
C TYR A 165 24.15 -3.90 8.34
N PHE A 166 23.43 -2.85 7.97
CA PHE A 166 22.44 -2.91 6.90
C PHE A 166 23.16 -2.73 5.57
N VAL A 167 22.92 -3.64 4.62
CA VAL A 167 23.54 -3.59 3.28
C VAL A 167 22.50 -3.13 2.27
N THR A 168 22.69 -1.96 1.68
CA THR A 168 21.73 -1.36 0.74
C THR A 168 22.41 -0.80 -0.49
N PHE A 169 21.76 -0.96 -1.64
CA PHE A 169 22.13 -0.34 -2.90
C PHE A 169 21.48 1.04 -3.02
N VAL A 170 22.26 1.99 -3.55
CA VAL A 170 21.80 3.31 -3.96
C VAL A 170 22.19 3.50 -5.43
N PRO A 171 21.23 3.73 -6.34
CA PRO A 171 21.51 3.97 -7.75
C PRO A 171 22.31 5.25 -7.95
N ASP A 172 23.03 5.33 -9.06
CA ASP A 172 23.63 6.59 -9.50
C ASP A 172 22.53 7.62 -9.76
N SER A 173 22.78 8.91 -9.51
CA SER A 173 21.80 9.98 -9.73
C SER A 173 21.23 10.05 -11.16
N ALA A 174 22.00 9.61 -12.16
CA ALA A 174 21.58 9.53 -13.56
C ALA A 174 20.74 8.27 -13.86
N ASP A 175 20.80 7.24 -13.02
CA ASP A 175 19.99 6.03 -13.15
C ASP A 175 18.57 6.29 -12.63
N LYS A 176 17.61 6.30 -13.54
CA LYS A 176 16.18 6.49 -13.24
C LYS A 176 15.40 5.18 -13.23
N GLN A 177 16.03 4.09 -13.64
CA GLN A 177 15.41 2.79 -13.77
C GLN A 177 15.46 2.03 -12.46
N HIS A 178 16.59 2.03 -11.75
CA HIS A 178 16.73 1.30 -10.50
C HIS A 178 16.37 2.14 -9.28
N LEU A 179 15.83 1.50 -8.24
CA LEU A 179 15.42 2.16 -7.00
C LEU A 179 16.33 1.79 -5.83
N PRO A 180 16.53 2.68 -4.84
CA PRO A 180 17.25 2.35 -3.62
C PRO A 180 16.65 1.15 -2.88
N GLY A 181 17.52 0.29 -2.33
CA GLY A 181 17.11 -0.83 -1.51
C GLY A 181 17.96 -2.07 -1.73
N GLY A 182 17.32 -3.24 -1.78
CA GLY A 182 17.97 -4.53 -1.97
C GLY A 182 17.29 -5.66 -1.19
N SER A 183 17.45 -6.89 -1.67
CA SER A 183 16.88 -8.11 -1.06
C SER A 183 17.23 -8.34 0.42
N VAL A 184 18.29 -7.71 0.94
CA VAL A 184 18.74 -7.85 2.33
C VAL A 184 18.78 -6.53 3.10
N CYS A 185 18.33 -5.41 2.53
CA CYS A 185 18.54 -4.07 3.10
C CYS A 185 17.83 -3.83 4.44
N ARG A 186 16.86 -4.68 4.80
CA ARG A 186 16.02 -4.53 5.99
C ARG A 186 16.47 -5.35 7.19
N THR A 187 17.49 -6.20 7.04
CA THR A 187 18.02 -7.02 8.14
C THR A 187 19.49 -6.70 8.34
N ALA A 188 19.86 -6.39 9.57
CA ALA A 188 21.24 -6.10 9.91
C ALA A 188 22.03 -7.41 10.02
N LEU A 189 23.15 -7.50 9.30
CA LEU A 189 24.02 -8.67 9.23
C LEU A 189 25.33 -8.39 9.97
N GLU A 190 25.79 -9.37 10.75
CA GLU A 190 27.10 -9.28 11.41
C GLU A 190 28.21 -9.36 10.36
N SER A 191 29.32 -8.65 10.57
CA SER A 191 30.48 -8.68 9.69
C SER A 191 31.03 -10.10 9.53
N THR A 192 30.89 -10.96 10.55
CA THR A 192 31.28 -12.38 10.50
C THR A 192 30.45 -13.21 9.55
N ALA A 193 29.23 -12.77 9.21
CA ALA A 193 28.37 -13.41 8.21
C ALA A 193 28.57 -12.82 6.79
N LEU A 194 29.34 -11.73 6.68
CA LEU A 194 29.58 -10.99 5.43
C LEU A 194 30.99 -11.22 4.89
N VAL A 195 32.00 -11.13 5.74
CA VAL A 195 33.42 -11.24 5.36
C VAL A 195 33.72 -12.62 4.77
N GLY A 196 34.42 -12.65 3.64
CA GLY A 196 34.73 -13.90 2.96
C GLY A 196 33.56 -14.48 2.19
N THR A 197 32.47 -13.73 2.00
CA THR A 197 31.28 -14.20 1.28
C THR A 197 31.02 -13.41 0.01
N GLN A 198 30.23 -14.01 -0.88
CA GLN A 198 29.59 -13.30 -1.99
C GLN A 198 28.14 -12.99 -1.63
N LEU A 199 27.80 -11.70 -1.55
CA LEU A 199 26.46 -11.20 -1.25
C LEU A 199 25.82 -10.55 -2.48
N ASP A 200 25.00 -11.31 -3.19
CA ASP A 200 24.25 -10.78 -4.33
C ASP A 200 23.00 -10.02 -3.86
N LEU A 201 22.79 -8.82 -4.41
CA LEU A 201 21.66 -7.95 -4.12
C LEU A 201 20.69 -7.95 -5.30
N ARG A 202 19.41 -8.27 -5.02
CA ARG A 202 18.32 -8.01 -5.98
C ARG A 202 17.67 -6.66 -5.66
N VAL A 203 17.49 -5.80 -6.66
CA VAL A 203 16.91 -4.46 -6.48
C VAL A 203 15.59 -4.31 -7.22
N SER A 204 14.76 -3.37 -6.77
CA SER A 204 13.55 -2.98 -7.50
C SER A 204 13.90 -2.05 -8.65
N GLU A 205 13.03 -2.04 -9.65
CA GLU A 205 13.03 -1.05 -10.70
C GLU A 205 11.82 -0.13 -10.60
N ASN A 206 11.86 0.95 -11.36
CA ASN A 206 10.82 1.94 -11.51
C ASN A 206 10.10 1.72 -12.85
N ALA A 207 8.81 2.08 -12.89
CA ALA A 207 8.11 2.14 -14.15
C ALA A 207 8.67 3.30 -15.02
N PRO A 208 8.78 3.13 -16.35
CA PRO A 208 9.10 4.24 -17.24
C PRO A 208 8.17 5.44 -17.04
N ALA A 209 8.67 6.65 -17.28
CA ALA A 209 7.91 7.88 -17.02
C ALA A 209 6.63 7.98 -17.86
N ASP A 210 6.65 7.42 -19.07
CA ASP A 210 5.57 7.32 -20.04
C ASP A 210 4.68 6.07 -19.85
N ALA A 211 5.01 5.18 -18.92
CA ALA A 211 4.18 4.02 -18.62
C ALA A 211 2.80 4.45 -18.11
N THR A 212 1.78 3.74 -18.58
CA THR A 212 0.37 3.97 -18.28
C THR A 212 -0.23 2.84 -17.47
N TYR A 213 -1.35 3.13 -16.83
CA TYR A 213 -2.09 2.16 -16.03
C TYR A 213 -2.98 1.30 -16.92
N ILE A 214 -2.99 -0.01 -16.68
CA ILE A 214 -3.60 -0.99 -17.58
C ILE A 214 -4.69 -1.85 -16.96
N GLY A 215 -4.89 -1.75 -15.65
CA GLY A 215 -5.98 -2.40 -14.92
C GLY A 215 -5.56 -3.73 -14.30
N SER A 216 -6.01 -3.99 -13.08
CA SER A 216 -5.65 -5.20 -12.32
C SER A 216 -6.10 -6.49 -13.00
N SER A 217 -7.11 -6.49 -13.88
CA SER A 217 -7.53 -7.73 -14.56
C SER A 217 -6.41 -8.34 -15.40
N LYS A 218 -5.62 -7.50 -16.08
CA LYS A 218 -4.45 -7.94 -16.85
C LYS A 218 -3.37 -8.52 -15.96
N CYS A 219 -3.10 -7.88 -14.82
CA CYS A 219 -2.12 -8.35 -13.84
C CYS A 219 -2.52 -9.73 -13.28
N ILE A 220 -3.77 -9.89 -12.87
CA ILE A 220 -4.28 -11.11 -12.25
C ILE A 220 -4.21 -12.29 -13.22
N ASN A 221 -4.46 -12.05 -14.51
CA ASN A 221 -4.37 -13.09 -15.54
C ASN A 221 -2.99 -13.77 -15.58
N CYS A 222 -1.91 -13.03 -15.35
CA CYS A 222 -0.55 -13.60 -15.31
C CYS A 222 -0.12 -14.07 -13.91
N HIS A 223 -0.56 -13.39 -12.85
CA HIS A 223 -0.02 -13.59 -11.49
C HIS A 223 -0.88 -14.47 -10.57
N GLY A 224 -2.13 -14.79 -10.93
CA GLY A 224 -3.00 -15.67 -10.14
C GLY A 224 -3.33 -15.14 -8.73
N LYS A 225 -3.33 -13.82 -8.53
CA LYS A 225 -3.57 -13.17 -7.23
C LYS A 225 -5.04 -12.82 -6.99
N ASP A 226 -5.95 -13.73 -7.36
CA ASP A 226 -7.40 -13.51 -7.32
C ASP A 226 -7.95 -13.14 -5.95
N TYR A 227 -7.30 -13.53 -4.85
CA TYR A 227 -7.80 -13.22 -3.51
C TYR A 227 -7.89 -11.71 -3.24
N ILE A 228 -7.10 -10.88 -3.93
CA ILE A 228 -7.18 -9.42 -3.78
C ILE A 228 -8.61 -8.89 -4.00
N LYS A 229 -9.39 -9.57 -4.83
CA LYS A 229 -10.82 -9.31 -5.14
C LYS A 229 -11.73 -9.31 -3.90
N LYS A 230 -11.32 -9.98 -2.81
CA LYS A 230 -12.05 -10.14 -1.54
C LYS A 230 -11.63 -9.14 -0.46
N THR A 231 -10.60 -8.34 -0.73
CA THR A 231 -10.00 -7.44 0.26
C THR A 231 -10.73 -6.12 0.34
N MET A 232 -10.69 -5.45 1.49
CA MET A 232 -11.29 -4.10 1.63
C MET A 232 -10.62 -3.04 0.76
N HIS A 233 -9.39 -3.29 0.30
CA HIS A 233 -8.75 -2.47 -0.72
C HIS A 233 -9.47 -2.55 -2.05
N ARG A 234 -10.24 -3.61 -2.32
CA ARG A 234 -10.92 -3.85 -3.59
C ARG A 234 -12.44 -3.72 -3.53
N VAL A 235 -13.04 -4.02 -2.38
CA VAL A 235 -14.51 -3.93 -2.16
C VAL A 235 -14.94 -2.76 -1.28
N GLY A 236 -14.04 -1.79 -1.07
CA GLY A 236 -14.31 -0.61 -0.22
C GLY A 236 -15.39 0.31 -0.78
N ILE A 237 -15.54 0.35 -2.10
CA ILE A 237 -16.59 1.04 -2.84
C ILE A 237 -17.20 0.05 -3.83
N TRP A 238 -18.51 -0.14 -3.80
CA TRP A 238 -19.19 -1.06 -4.71
C TRP A 238 -20.58 -0.52 -5.05
N SER A 239 -21.13 -0.94 -6.19
CA SER A 239 -22.48 -0.53 -6.59
C SER A 239 -23.48 -1.64 -6.23
N PRO A 240 -24.64 -1.30 -5.64
CA PRO A 240 -25.68 -2.30 -5.37
C PRO A 240 -26.39 -2.83 -6.63
N TYR A 241 -26.04 -2.31 -7.82
CA TYR A 241 -26.71 -2.65 -9.08
C TYR A 241 -25.81 -3.34 -10.11
N SER A 242 -24.49 -3.15 -10.01
CA SER A 242 -23.53 -3.67 -10.98
C SER A 242 -22.19 -3.90 -10.29
N ASN A 243 -21.68 -5.13 -10.35
CA ASN A 243 -20.35 -5.46 -9.87
C ASN A 243 -19.54 -6.14 -10.98
N GLY A 244 -18.25 -5.81 -11.02
CA GLY A 244 -17.25 -6.45 -11.86
C GLY A 244 -16.75 -7.76 -11.26
N SER A 245 -16.08 -8.57 -12.08
CA SER A 245 -15.41 -9.78 -11.59
C SER A 245 -14.12 -9.48 -10.81
N LEU A 246 -13.70 -8.21 -10.73
CA LEU A 246 -12.66 -7.73 -9.83
C LEU A 246 -13.15 -7.49 -8.40
N GLN A 247 -14.44 -7.59 -8.12
CA GLN A 247 -15.01 -7.45 -6.78
C GLN A 247 -15.77 -8.70 -6.34
N ASP A 248 -15.29 -9.30 -5.26
CA ASP A 248 -16.00 -10.37 -4.56
C ASP A 248 -16.54 -9.83 -3.24
N THR A 249 -17.76 -9.30 -3.30
CA THR A 249 -18.47 -8.77 -2.13
C THR A 249 -19.16 -9.88 -1.32
N GLU A 250 -19.31 -11.08 -1.87
CA GLU A 250 -19.99 -12.21 -1.21
C GLU A 250 -19.24 -12.66 0.03
N PHE A 251 -17.91 -12.73 -0.05
CA PHE A 251 -17.04 -13.10 1.07
C PHE A 251 -17.24 -12.22 2.32
N ARG A 252 -17.69 -10.97 2.13
CA ARG A 252 -17.98 -10.02 3.22
C ARG A 252 -19.45 -9.58 3.25
N SER A 253 -20.33 -10.32 2.58
CA SER A 253 -21.74 -9.93 2.39
C SER A 253 -22.47 -9.62 3.69
N ALA A 254 -22.20 -10.38 4.76
CA ALA A 254 -22.80 -10.14 6.06
C ALA A 254 -22.46 -8.76 6.65
N ASP A 255 -21.27 -8.21 6.36
CA ASP A 255 -20.84 -6.89 6.84
C ASP A 255 -21.12 -5.78 5.81
N LEU A 256 -20.96 -6.07 4.51
CA LEU A 256 -21.14 -5.12 3.41
C LEU A 256 -22.62 -4.91 3.06
N GLN A 257 -23.46 -5.95 3.12
CA GLN A 257 -24.87 -5.83 2.73
C GLN A 257 -25.79 -5.61 3.91
N LYS A 258 -25.28 -5.61 5.15
CA LYS A 258 -26.13 -5.54 6.35
C LYS A 258 -27.07 -4.34 6.36
N ALA A 259 -26.60 -3.15 5.98
CA ALA A 259 -27.48 -1.99 5.93
C ALA A 259 -28.62 -2.19 4.94
N PHE A 260 -28.32 -2.77 3.78
CA PHE A 260 -29.30 -3.01 2.73
C PHE A 260 -30.35 -4.05 3.13
N THR A 261 -29.92 -5.10 3.82
CA THR A 261 -30.81 -6.19 4.24
C THR A 261 -31.59 -5.87 5.50
N THR A 262 -31.08 -4.99 6.37
CA THR A 262 -31.70 -4.70 7.68
C THR A 262 -32.40 -3.35 7.77
N LYS A 263 -31.95 -2.34 7.03
CA LYS A 263 -32.43 -0.95 7.20
C LYS A 263 -32.89 -0.25 5.93
N PHE A 264 -32.40 -0.62 4.73
CA PHE A 264 -32.95 -0.11 3.45
C PHE A 264 -34.27 -0.81 3.08
N VAL A 265 -35.18 -0.90 4.03
CA VAL A 265 -36.55 -1.33 3.76
C VAL A 265 -37.32 -0.12 3.20
N PRO A 266 -37.95 -0.21 2.02
CA PRO A 266 -38.76 0.89 1.49
C PRO A 266 -39.82 1.36 2.50
N GLY A 267 -39.86 2.66 2.77
CA GLY A 267 -40.70 3.26 3.80
C GLY A 267 -39.99 3.55 5.13
N THR A 268 -38.80 2.98 5.38
CA THR A 268 -37.96 3.39 6.54
C THR A 268 -37.74 4.89 6.48
N THR A 269 -38.06 5.59 7.57
CA THR A 269 -37.91 7.05 7.67
C THR A 269 -37.02 7.39 8.86
N VAL A 270 -36.02 8.24 8.62
CA VAL A 270 -35.10 8.75 9.63
C VAL A 270 -35.36 10.24 9.83
N TYR A 271 -35.63 10.64 11.06
CA TYR A 271 -35.93 12.00 11.46
C TYR A 271 -34.64 12.73 11.88
N PHE A 272 -34.43 13.94 11.34
CA PHE A 272 -33.30 14.80 11.71
C PHE A 272 -33.81 15.93 12.60
N SER A 273 -33.35 15.95 13.84
CA SER A 273 -33.84 16.87 14.88
C SER A 273 -32.69 17.40 15.75
N ALA A 274 -32.99 18.33 16.66
CA ALA A 274 -32.05 18.84 17.65
C ALA A 274 -30.71 19.29 17.04
N TYR A 275 -30.81 20.18 16.04
CA TYR A 275 -29.66 20.77 15.38
C TYR A 275 -28.69 21.41 16.38
N ASP A 276 -27.40 21.15 16.17
CA ASP A 276 -26.30 21.72 16.95
C ASP A 276 -25.22 22.23 15.99
N SER A 277 -25.12 23.56 15.90
CA SER A 277 -24.16 24.23 15.01
C SER A 277 -22.71 24.01 15.43
N THR A 278 -22.46 23.67 16.69
CA THR A 278 -21.11 23.50 17.26
C THR A 278 -20.48 22.16 16.88
N ARG A 279 -21.28 21.20 16.41
CA ARG A 279 -20.80 19.89 15.97
C ARG A 279 -20.21 19.95 14.56
N GLY A 280 -19.36 18.96 14.26
CA GLY A 280 -18.72 18.80 12.96
C GLY A 280 -19.68 18.23 11.90
N MET A 281 -19.46 16.98 11.51
CA MET A 281 -20.20 16.31 10.44
C MET A 281 -21.59 15.80 10.88
N ASP A 282 -21.88 15.70 12.18
CA ASP A 282 -23.11 15.12 12.73
C ASP A 282 -23.90 16.15 13.56
N LYS A 283 -24.36 17.20 12.88
CA LYS A 283 -25.06 18.34 13.48
C LYS A 283 -26.45 18.00 13.99
N TYR A 284 -27.10 16.97 13.46
CA TYR A 284 -28.44 16.54 13.88
C TYR A 284 -28.39 15.27 14.71
N LYS A 285 -29.38 15.11 15.58
CA LYS A 285 -29.74 13.82 16.16
C LYS A 285 -30.67 13.11 15.18
N THR A 286 -30.39 11.84 14.95
CA THR A 286 -31.16 10.93 14.11
C THR A 286 -31.99 9.96 14.96
N SER A 287 -33.16 9.58 14.44
CA SER A 287 -34.06 8.60 15.04
C SER A 287 -34.94 7.98 13.95
N GLU A 288 -35.25 6.69 14.03
CA GLU A 288 -36.30 6.07 13.20
C GLU A 288 -37.71 6.27 13.78
N ALA A 289 -37.81 6.56 15.08
CA ALA A 289 -39.06 6.97 15.72
C ALA A 289 -39.24 8.48 15.62
N ASP A 290 -40.45 8.93 15.32
CA ASP A 290 -40.79 10.36 15.26
C ASP A 290 -40.55 11.02 16.63
N PRO A 291 -39.60 11.97 16.74
CA PRO A 291 -39.34 12.67 17.99
C PRO A 291 -40.38 13.76 18.30
N GLY A 292 -41.34 14.01 17.39
CA GLY A 292 -42.36 15.04 17.50
C GLY A 292 -41.81 16.42 17.11
N SER A 293 -41.91 17.40 18.02
CA SER A 293 -41.48 18.77 17.74
C SER A 293 -39.96 18.88 17.50
N GLY A 294 -39.54 19.81 16.64
CA GLY A 294 -38.13 20.13 16.43
C GLY A 294 -37.41 19.26 15.39
N VAL A 295 -38.17 18.56 14.55
CA VAL A 295 -37.66 17.92 13.31
C VAL A 295 -37.45 19.01 12.26
N SER A 296 -36.26 19.04 11.64
CA SER A 296 -35.98 19.94 10.52
C SER A 296 -36.43 19.32 9.20
N PHE A 297 -36.06 18.05 8.99
CA PHE A 297 -36.41 17.29 7.79
C PHE A 297 -36.35 15.78 8.08
N THR A 298 -36.87 14.99 7.17
CA THR A 298 -36.76 13.52 7.22
C THR A 298 -36.01 13.00 6.00
N VAL A 299 -35.45 11.80 6.14
CA VAL A 299 -34.90 11.01 5.03
C VAL A 299 -35.63 9.68 5.00
N SER A 300 -36.37 9.42 3.93
CA SER A 300 -37.08 8.15 3.72
C SER A 300 -36.39 7.31 2.64
N VAL A 301 -36.28 6.01 2.87
CA VAL A 301 -35.79 5.06 1.88
C VAL A 301 -36.91 4.70 0.92
N ARG A 302 -36.67 4.87 -0.38
CA ARG A 302 -37.57 4.46 -1.46
C ARG A 302 -36.85 3.49 -2.39
N LYS A 303 -37.60 2.62 -3.05
CA LYS A 303 -37.12 1.86 -4.21
C LYS A 303 -37.86 2.36 -5.45
N ALA A 304 -37.13 2.97 -6.38
CA ALA A 304 -37.67 3.47 -7.63
C ALA A 304 -38.21 2.35 -8.51
N THR A 305 -39.06 2.69 -9.49
CA THR A 305 -39.53 1.76 -10.53
C THR A 305 -38.38 1.20 -11.37
N SER A 306 -37.27 1.93 -11.49
CA SER A 306 -36.02 1.46 -12.10
C SER A 306 -35.30 0.37 -11.29
N GLY A 307 -35.77 0.09 -10.07
CA GLY A 307 -35.15 -0.85 -9.13
C GLY A 307 -34.06 -0.21 -8.24
N LYS A 308 -33.67 1.04 -8.49
CA LYS A 308 -32.66 1.74 -7.70
C LYS A 308 -33.21 2.19 -6.34
N TYR A 309 -32.34 2.18 -5.32
CA TYR A 309 -32.64 2.76 -4.01
C TYR A 309 -32.43 4.27 -4.03
N GLU A 310 -33.31 4.99 -3.34
CA GLU A 310 -33.30 6.44 -3.24
C GLU A 310 -33.52 6.88 -1.79
N PHE A 311 -32.86 7.97 -1.42
CA PHE A 311 -33.19 8.77 -0.26
C PHE A 311 -34.09 9.91 -0.70
N VAL A 312 -35.28 9.98 -0.12
CA VAL A 312 -36.22 11.08 -0.29
C VAL A 312 -36.10 11.99 0.93
N LEU A 313 -35.57 13.18 0.72
CA LEU A 313 -35.43 14.20 1.73
C LEU A 313 -36.68 15.09 1.71
N HIS A 314 -37.41 15.13 2.82
CA HIS A 314 -38.65 15.91 2.95
C HIS A 314 -38.49 16.99 4.03
N ASN A 315 -38.78 18.25 3.69
CA ASN A 315 -38.63 19.39 4.59
C ASN A 315 -39.85 19.48 5.51
N VAL A 316 -39.63 19.32 6.82
CA VAL A 316 -40.70 19.35 7.82
C VAL A 316 -40.99 20.78 8.29
N LYS A 317 -40.00 21.68 8.22
CA LYS A 317 -40.17 23.09 8.62
C LYS A 317 -40.86 23.94 7.58
N ASP A 318 -40.61 23.66 6.30
CA ASP A 318 -41.25 24.33 5.17
C ASP A 318 -41.67 23.29 4.13
N THR A 319 -42.95 22.91 4.15
CA THR A 319 -43.51 21.92 3.23
C THR A 319 -43.62 22.43 1.79
N THR A 320 -43.32 23.71 1.53
CA THR A 320 -43.31 24.27 0.17
C THR A 320 -41.96 24.09 -0.53
N ASP A 321 -40.88 23.84 0.22
CA ASP A 321 -39.59 23.46 -0.35
C ASP A 321 -39.68 22.02 -0.88
N PRO A 322 -39.47 21.80 -2.20
CA PRO A 322 -39.74 20.50 -2.80
C PRO A 322 -38.84 19.39 -2.25
N ASP A 323 -39.33 18.16 -2.27
CA ASP A 323 -38.52 17.01 -1.87
C ASP A 323 -37.25 16.90 -2.72
N ARG A 324 -36.14 16.49 -2.11
CA ARG A 324 -34.93 16.10 -2.85
C ARG A 324 -34.87 14.59 -2.93
N VAL A 325 -34.86 14.05 -4.16
CA VAL A 325 -34.72 12.61 -4.41
C VAL A 325 -33.30 12.32 -4.85
N LEU A 326 -32.57 11.56 -4.05
CA LEU A 326 -31.16 11.25 -4.26
C LEU A 326 -30.98 9.75 -4.45
N THR A 327 -30.44 9.34 -5.59
CA THR A 327 -30.14 7.92 -5.86
C THR A 327 -28.95 7.47 -5.03
N VAL A 328 -29.00 6.26 -4.48
CA VAL A 328 -27.84 5.60 -3.86
C VAL A 328 -27.09 4.88 -4.98
N ASP A 329 -26.10 5.55 -5.59
CA ASP A 329 -25.36 5.05 -6.75
C ASP A 329 -24.25 4.06 -6.36
N ALA A 330 -23.59 4.30 -5.24
CA ALA A 330 -22.55 3.43 -4.70
C ALA A 330 -22.52 3.43 -3.17
N VAL A 331 -21.93 2.39 -2.61
CA VAL A 331 -21.71 2.19 -1.18
C VAL A 331 -20.24 2.44 -0.89
N TYR A 332 -19.93 3.11 0.21
CA TYR A 332 -18.58 3.40 0.65
C TYR A 332 -18.35 2.91 2.09
N GLY A 333 -17.46 1.94 2.26
CA GLY A 333 -17.09 1.33 3.53
C GLY A 333 -17.73 -0.05 3.75
N GLY A 334 -18.04 -0.37 5.01
CA GLY A 334 -18.69 -1.62 5.42
C GLY A 334 -17.75 -2.67 6.02
N GLY A 335 -16.45 -2.65 5.70
CA GLY A 335 -15.48 -3.59 6.29
C GLY A 335 -15.08 -3.31 7.73
N VAL A 336 -15.43 -2.15 8.26
CA VAL A 336 -15.11 -1.69 9.63
C VAL A 336 -16.34 -1.04 10.25
N ASN A 337 -17.43 -1.80 10.37
CA ASN A 337 -18.59 -1.47 11.21
C ASN A 337 -19.43 -0.25 10.78
N LYS A 338 -19.08 0.45 9.69
CA LYS A 338 -19.83 1.60 9.20
C LYS A 338 -19.89 1.68 7.68
N GLN A 339 -20.99 2.20 7.16
CA GLN A 339 -21.23 2.38 5.74
C GLN A 339 -21.76 3.78 5.45
N ARG A 340 -21.30 4.35 4.35
CA ARG A 340 -21.78 5.61 3.77
C ARG A 340 -22.23 5.32 2.35
N TYR A 341 -22.95 6.26 1.77
CA TYR A 341 -23.57 6.09 0.46
C TYR A 341 -23.23 7.28 -0.42
N LEU A 342 -23.07 7.04 -1.72
CA LEU A 342 -22.70 8.05 -2.70
C LEU A 342 -23.86 8.29 -3.66
N THR A 343 -24.02 9.55 -4.07
CA THR A 343 -25.01 9.98 -5.07
C THR A 343 -24.34 10.89 -6.10
N LYS A 344 -24.71 10.76 -7.36
CA LYS A 344 -24.27 11.65 -8.44
C LYS A 344 -25.05 12.97 -8.35
N VAL A 345 -24.32 14.08 -8.20
CA VAL A 345 -24.88 15.43 -8.17
C VAL A 345 -24.58 16.11 -9.50
N THR A 346 -25.63 16.49 -10.23
CA THR A 346 -25.52 17.23 -11.50
C THR A 346 -25.54 18.73 -11.24
N THR A 347 -24.67 19.45 -11.94
CA THR A 347 -24.53 20.90 -11.91
C THR A 347 -24.49 21.45 -13.34
N SER A 348 -24.44 22.77 -13.50
CA SER A 348 -24.31 23.40 -14.82
C SER A 348 -22.97 23.12 -15.52
N THR A 349 -21.93 22.72 -14.79
CA THR A 349 -20.57 22.50 -15.30
C THR A 349 -20.20 21.02 -15.41
N GLY A 350 -21.15 20.11 -15.18
CA GLY A 350 -20.92 18.67 -15.18
C GLY A 350 -21.51 18.01 -13.93
N TRP A 351 -20.85 16.99 -13.40
CA TRP A 351 -21.33 16.26 -12.23
C TRP A 351 -20.16 15.78 -11.36
N PHE A 352 -20.45 15.43 -10.11
CA PHE A 352 -19.52 14.81 -9.17
C PHE A 352 -20.27 13.87 -8.21
N TYR A 353 -19.58 12.98 -7.50
CA TYR A 353 -20.22 12.18 -6.45
C TYR A 353 -20.19 12.91 -5.12
N ALA A 354 -21.29 12.87 -4.37
CA ALA A 354 -21.39 13.39 -3.01
C ALA A 354 -21.77 12.28 -2.04
N THR A 355 -21.27 12.37 -0.80
CA THR A 355 -21.72 11.46 0.26
C THR A 355 -23.11 11.87 0.73
N LEU A 356 -24.06 10.92 0.70
CA LEU A 356 -25.41 11.07 1.20
C LEU A 356 -25.45 11.37 2.72
N PRO A 357 -26.53 12.00 3.22
CA PRO A 357 -26.61 12.58 4.57
C PRO A 357 -26.67 11.57 5.74
N LEU A 358 -26.51 10.28 5.47
CA LEU A 358 -26.64 9.20 6.44
C LEU A 358 -25.43 8.25 6.40
N GLN A 359 -24.95 7.93 7.59
CA GLN A 359 -24.04 6.81 7.83
C GLN A 359 -24.79 5.71 8.60
N PHE A 360 -24.65 4.47 8.15
CA PHE A 360 -25.09 3.29 8.90
C PHE A 360 -23.96 2.75 9.77
N ASN A 361 -24.26 2.44 11.03
CA ASN A 361 -23.37 1.80 11.97
C ASN A 361 -23.90 0.39 12.31
N GLN A 362 -23.14 -0.64 11.95
CA GLN A 362 -23.55 -2.05 12.07
C GLN A 362 -23.78 -2.52 13.51
N GLN A 363 -23.10 -1.92 14.48
CA GLN A 363 -23.21 -2.15 15.92
C GLN A 363 -23.88 -0.98 16.66
N GLY A 364 -24.44 -0.02 15.92
CA GLY A 364 -25.18 1.07 16.54
C GLY A 364 -26.49 0.60 17.16
N ALA A 365 -27.07 1.41 18.04
CA ALA A 365 -28.39 1.18 18.62
C ALA A 365 -29.18 2.47 18.75
N GLU A 366 -30.49 2.41 18.49
CA GLU A 366 -31.39 3.58 18.61
C GLU A 366 -31.51 4.06 20.07
N ALA A 367 -31.30 3.18 21.05
CA ALA A 367 -31.28 3.55 22.46
C ALA A 367 -30.06 4.38 22.87
N ASN A 368 -28.98 4.39 22.08
CA ASN A 368 -27.74 5.05 22.45
C ASN A 368 -27.92 6.57 22.57
N ALA A 369 -27.45 7.16 23.67
CA ALA A 369 -27.54 8.61 23.89
C ALA A 369 -26.56 9.39 23.01
N ASP A 370 -25.35 8.85 22.80
CA ASP A 370 -24.35 9.45 21.91
C ASP A 370 -24.78 9.32 20.44
N ARG A 371 -24.80 10.47 19.74
CA ARG A 371 -25.10 10.55 18.31
C ARG A 371 -24.12 9.72 17.46
N THR A 372 -22.87 9.56 17.93
CA THR A 372 -21.86 8.83 17.16
C THR A 372 -22.11 7.33 17.07
N THR A 373 -22.85 6.76 18.04
CA THR A 373 -23.08 5.31 18.16
C THR A 373 -24.53 4.90 17.85
N LYS A 374 -25.34 5.80 17.30
CA LYS A 374 -26.67 5.47 16.74
C LYS A 374 -26.56 4.50 15.56
N VAL A 375 -27.64 3.79 15.23
CA VAL A 375 -27.68 2.92 14.03
C VAL A 375 -27.55 3.78 12.78
N TRP A 376 -28.42 4.77 12.65
CA TRP A 376 -28.28 5.85 11.70
C TRP A 376 -27.60 7.02 12.35
N ARG A 377 -26.54 7.52 11.76
CA ARG A 377 -25.83 8.72 12.20
C ARG A 377 -25.93 9.77 11.11
N ASP A 378 -26.24 11.01 11.49
CA ASP A 378 -26.11 12.16 10.61
C ASP A 378 -24.68 12.24 10.06
N TYR A 379 -24.56 12.31 8.74
CA TYR A 379 -23.28 12.42 8.07
C TYR A 379 -23.32 13.52 7.01
N ASN A 380 -22.88 14.71 7.41
CA ASN A 380 -22.81 15.91 6.57
C ASN A 380 -24.15 16.34 5.97
N SER A 381 -25.28 16.10 6.65
CA SER A 381 -26.58 16.55 6.15
C SER A 381 -26.69 18.07 5.97
N SER A 382 -25.85 18.86 6.66
CA SER A 382 -25.73 20.30 6.43
C SER A 382 -25.23 20.70 5.04
N TYR A 383 -24.72 19.75 4.24
CA TYR A 383 -24.43 19.98 2.83
C TYR A 383 -25.70 20.02 1.99
N TYR A 384 -26.78 19.42 2.48
CA TYR A 384 -28.06 19.29 1.79
C TYR A 384 -29.14 20.18 2.39
N TYR A 385 -29.05 20.54 3.68
CA TYR A 385 -30.04 21.37 4.35
C TYR A 385 -29.39 22.55 5.05
N ASP A 386 -29.95 23.75 4.88
CA ASP A 386 -29.54 24.94 5.60
C ASP A 386 -30.53 25.26 6.71
N GLU A 387 -30.10 25.08 7.96
CA GLU A 387 -30.95 25.34 9.12
C GLU A 387 -31.34 26.82 9.24
N THR A 388 -30.53 27.74 8.70
CA THR A 388 -30.76 29.19 8.81
C THR A 388 -31.89 29.64 7.90
N THR A 389 -31.89 29.14 6.66
CA THR A 389 -32.96 29.44 5.69
C THR A 389 -34.10 28.44 5.77
N SER A 390 -33.93 27.32 6.48
CA SER A 390 -34.86 26.18 6.54
C SER A 390 -35.18 25.61 5.16
N HIS A 391 -34.20 25.56 4.26
CA HIS A 391 -34.36 25.05 2.89
C HIS A 391 -33.26 24.06 2.52
N PHE A 392 -33.59 23.13 1.63
CA PHE A 392 -32.65 22.25 0.97
C PHE A 392 -31.79 22.99 -0.06
N LYS A 393 -30.52 22.60 -0.14
CA LYS A 393 -29.52 23.10 -1.07
C LYS A 393 -28.74 21.96 -1.71
N THR A 394 -28.07 22.27 -2.81
CA THR A 394 -27.15 21.34 -3.47
C THR A 394 -25.77 21.42 -2.81
N PRO A 395 -25.11 20.29 -2.51
CA PRO A 395 -23.73 20.31 -2.05
C PRO A 395 -22.82 21.06 -3.02
N ALA A 396 -21.85 21.81 -2.50
CA ALA A 396 -20.83 22.45 -3.33
C ALA A 396 -19.81 21.43 -3.84
N ALA A 397 -19.18 21.71 -4.99
CA ALA A 397 -18.10 20.87 -5.54
C ALA A 397 -16.93 20.67 -4.56
N SER A 398 -16.67 21.63 -3.67
CA SER A 398 -15.67 21.49 -2.61
C SER A 398 -15.95 20.34 -1.62
N LYS A 399 -17.19 19.82 -1.62
CA LYS A 399 -17.65 18.70 -0.81
C LYS A 399 -17.76 17.38 -1.58
N SER A 400 -17.28 17.35 -2.83
CA SER A 400 -17.31 16.14 -3.64
C SER A 400 -16.47 15.01 -3.04
N PHE A 401 -16.86 13.79 -3.37
CA PHE A 401 -16.13 12.58 -3.04
C PHE A 401 -14.78 12.55 -3.77
N GLU A 402 -14.74 13.04 -5.00
CA GLU A 402 -13.53 13.15 -5.81
C GLU A 402 -12.42 13.91 -5.08
N LYS A 403 -12.74 15.14 -4.63
CA LYS A 403 -11.78 16.02 -3.96
C LYS A 403 -11.29 15.46 -2.63
N ASN A 404 -12.18 14.80 -1.90
CA ASN A 404 -11.96 14.53 -0.47
C ASN A 404 -11.68 13.06 -0.13
N CYS A 405 -11.94 12.13 -1.04
CA CYS A 405 -11.89 10.69 -0.72
C CYS A 405 -11.35 9.85 -1.86
N ALA A 406 -11.71 10.20 -3.11
CA ALA A 406 -11.63 9.24 -4.19
C ALA A 406 -10.19 8.84 -4.52
N SER A 407 -9.18 9.71 -4.45
CA SER A 407 -7.80 9.31 -4.76
C SER A 407 -7.30 8.18 -3.84
N CYS A 408 -7.61 8.20 -2.54
CA CYS A 408 -7.27 7.11 -1.62
C CYS A 408 -8.17 5.86 -1.77
N HIS A 409 -9.17 5.90 -2.67
CA HIS A 409 -10.18 4.87 -2.87
C HIS A 409 -10.46 4.55 -4.36
N ALA A 410 -9.62 5.02 -5.27
CA ALA A 410 -9.71 4.77 -6.70
C ALA A 410 -8.28 4.73 -7.21
N SER A 411 -7.93 3.61 -7.84
CA SER A 411 -6.58 3.39 -8.32
C SER A 411 -6.15 4.48 -9.27
N THR A 412 -4.93 4.96 -9.07
CA THR A 412 -4.10 5.46 -10.18
C THR A 412 -4.71 6.59 -10.99
N THR A 413 -5.40 7.50 -10.30
CA THR A 413 -6.12 8.61 -10.89
C THR A 413 -5.42 9.94 -10.67
N GLN A 414 -5.66 10.88 -11.59
CA GLN A 414 -5.34 12.27 -11.45
C GLN A 414 -6.61 13.03 -11.04
N LEU A 415 -6.59 13.68 -9.89
CA LEU A 415 -7.65 14.62 -9.52
C LEU A 415 -7.56 15.86 -10.40
N VAL A 416 -8.62 16.19 -11.12
CA VAL A 416 -8.68 17.37 -12.00
C VAL A 416 -9.92 18.20 -11.68
N GLY A 417 -9.87 19.49 -12.02
CA GLY A 417 -10.98 20.41 -11.84
C GLY A 417 -10.75 21.44 -10.75
N SER A 418 -11.85 21.96 -10.20
CA SER A 418 -11.85 23.04 -9.21
C SER A 418 -13.19 23.13 -8.48
N ASP A 419 -13.24 23.93 -7.41
CA ASP A 419 -14.49 24.22 -6.70
C ASP A 419 -15.54 24.94 -7.56
N THR A 420 -15.15 25.50 -8.72
CA THR A 420 -16.04 26.17 -9.68
C THR A 420 -16.39 25.34 -10.92
N THR A 421 -15.55 24.38 -11.29
CA THR A 421 -15.72 23.55 -12.51
C THR A 421 -16.11 22.11 -12.21
N ASN A 422 -16.38 21.80 -10.94
CA ASN A 422 -16.41 20.45 -10.38
C ASN A 422 -15.04 19.76 -10.38
N TRP A 423 -14.94 18.75 -9.52
CA TRP A 423 -13.81 17.85 -9.44
C TRP A 423 -14.17 16.52 -10.09
N SER A 424 -13.23 15.95 -10.84
CA SER A 424 -13.34 14.62 -11.43
C SER A 424 -12.01 13.86 -11.29
N LEU A 425 -12.08 12.54 -11.39
CA LEU A 425 -10.89 11.71 -11.51
C LEU A 425 -10.62 11.46 -12.99
N LYS A 426 -9.49 11.94 -13.48
CA LYS A 426 -8.98 11.61 -14.81
C LYS A 426 -8.12 10.35 -14.72
N GLY A 427 -8.34 9.41 -15.63
CA GLY A 427 -7.56 8.16 -15.67
C GLY A 427 -7.99 7.16 -14.61
N VAL A 428 -9.27 7.16 -14.22
CA VAL A 428 -9.87 5.92 -13.69
C VAL A 428 -9.63 4.87 -14.78
N VAL A 429 -9.00 3.76 -14.41
CA VAL A 429 -8.49 2.83 -15.41
C VAL A 429 -9.67 2.05 -15.97
N SER A 430 -10.03 2.34 -17.22
CA SER A 430 -11.03 1.53 -17.92
C SER A 430 -10.52 0.08 -17.97
N ASP A 431 -11.30 -0.82 -17.40
CA ASP A 431 -11.06 -2.25 -17.41
C ASP A 431 -12.31 -2.94 -17.99
N PRO A 432 -12.50 -2.89 -19.32
CA PRO A 432 -13.74 -3.37 -19.94
C PRO A 432 -13.99 -4.87 -19.75
N LEU A 433 -12.95 -5.63 -19.39
CA LEU A 433 -13.04 -7.07 -19.18
C LEU A 433 -13.62 -7.42 -17.81
N ALA A 434 -13.21 -6.69 -16.76
CA ALA A 434 -13.48 -7.11 -15.39
C ALA A 434 -13.68 -5.96 -14.38
N GLY A 435 -13.60 -4.70 -14.82
CA GLY A 435 -13.79 -3.49 -14.03
C GLY A 435 -15.08 -3.52 -13.20
N ASP A 436 -15.09 -2.78 -12.11
CA ASP A 436 -16.10 -2.85 -11.05
C ASP A 436 -17.46 -2.32 -11.53
N PHE A 437 -17.50 -1.06 -11.91
CA PHE A 437 -18.67 -0.38 -12.45
C PHE A 437 -18.22 0.88 -13.19
N ASP A 438 -19.10 1.44 -14.01
CA ASP A 438 -18.87 2.69 -14.75
C ASP A 438 -18.91 3.87 -13.76
N TYR A 439 -17.73 4.31 -13.32
CA TYR A 439 -17.59 5.39 -12.35
C TYR A 439 -17.68 6.74 -13.06
N ASP A 440 -16.94 6.89 -14.16
CA ASP A 440 -16.78 8.16 -14.88
C ASP A 440 -17.82 8.44 -15.98
N GLY A 441 -18.79 7.54 -16.16
CA GLY A 441 -19.94 7.69 -17.03
C GLY A 441 -19.63 7.59 -18.52
N ASP A 442 -18.47 7.07 -18.92
CA ASP A 442 -18.09 6.92 -20.33
C ASP A 442 -18.69 5.66 -20.99
N GLY A 443 -19.39 4.82 -20.22
CA GLY A 443 -20.03 3.58 -20.66
C GLY A 443 -19.13 2.35 -20.59
N LEU A 444 -17.86 2.50 -20.19
CA LEU A 444 -16.94 1.41 -19.89
C LEU A 444 -16.92 1.13 -18.38
N LYS A 445 -16.52 -0.08 -18.01
CA LYS A 445 -16.34 -0.43 -16.59
C LYS A 445 -14.96 0.01 -16.13
N ASP A 446 -14.91 0.54 -14.92
CA ASP A 446 -13.69 1.11 -14.36
C ASP A 446 -13.08 0.25 -13.26
N GLU A 447 -11.77 0.34 -13.12
CA GLU A 447 -11.07 -0.07 -11.92
C GLU A 447 -11.24 0.97 -10.80
N VAL A 448 -12.35 0.87 -10.07
CA VAL A 448 -12.56 1.59 -8.81
C VAL A 448 -11.81 0.86 -7.68
N ASN A 449 -11.56 1.49 -6.54
CA ASN A 449 -10.79 0.92 -5.42
C ASN A 449 -9.29 0.75 -5.68
N ILE A 450 -8.55 0.30 -4.66
CA ILE A 450 -7.10 0.15 -4.66
C ILE A 450 -6.69 -1.18 -5.31
N GLY A 451 -6.07 -1.07 -6.47
CA GLY A 451 -5.61 -2.13 -7.35
C GLY A 451 -4.09 -2.28 -7.34
N CYS A 452 -3.61 -3.23 -8.14
CA CYS A 452 -2.20 -3.64 -8.20
C CYS A 452 -1.26 -2.45 -8.41
N GLU A 453 -1.60 -1.60 -9.39
CA GLU A 453 -0.73 -0.53 -9.88
C GLU A 453 -0.59 0.64 -8.89
N THR A 454 -1.46 0.74 -7.88
CA THR A 454 -1.28 1.71 -6.77
C THR A 454 -0.05 1.34 -5.92
N CYS A 455 0.24 0.05 -5.78
CA CYS A 455 1.37 -0.44 -4.98
C CYS A 455 2.61 -0.79 -5.82
N HIS A 456 2.42 -1.05 -7.12
CA HIS A 456 3.45 -1.53 -8.02
C HIS A 456 3.84 -0.53 -9.13
N GLY A 457 3.09 0.58 -9.27
CA GLY A 457 3.27 1.54 -10.35
C GLY A 457 2.56 1.13 -11.65
N PRO A 458 2.58 1.99 -12.68
CA PRO A 458 1.97 1.72 -13.97
C PRO A 458 2.56 0.50 -14.68
N GLY A 459 1.71 -0.38 -15.20
CA GLY A 459 2.09 -1.69 -15.72
C GLY A 459 2.20 -1.82 -17.24
N SER A 460 1.94 -0.77 -18.04
CA SER A 460 1.91 -0.90 -19.51
C SER A 460 3.22 -1.42 -20.10
N ALA A 461 4.36 -0.85 -19.71
CA ALA A 461 5.67 -1.28 -20.20
C ALA A 461 6.02 -2.72 -19.75
N HIS A 462 5.61 -3.09 -18.53
CA HIS A 462 5.76 -4.45 -18.01
C HIS A 462 4.95 -5.46 -18.84
N TRP A 463 3.72 -5.12 -19.16
CA TRP A 463 2.82 -5.93 -19.99
C TRP A 463 3.32 -6.07 -21.43
N GLU A 464 3.64 -4.95 -22.08
CA GLU A 464 4.13 -4.91 -23.47
C GLU A 464 5.44 -5.66 -23.65
N SER A 465 6.24 -5.77 -22.58
CA SER A 465 7.49 -6.51 -22.56
C SER A 465 7.33 -7.96 -22.09
N ALA A 466 6.14 -8.55 -22.24
CA ALA A 466 5.84 -9.94 -21.86
C ALA A 466 6.14 -10.27 -20.39
N GLY A 467 5.81 -9.37 -19.47
CA GLY A 467 5.94 -9.57 -18.04
C GLY A 467 7.38 -9.43 -17.51
N GLN A 468 8.26 -8.72 -18.23
CA GLN A 468 9.59 -8.42 -17.71
C GLN A 468 9.49 -7.53 -16.47
N GLY A 469 9.86 -8.08 -15.31
CA GLY A 469 9.77 -7.38 -14.02
C GLY A 469 10.65 -6.14 -13.86
N ARG A 470 11.42 -5.78 -14.90
CA ARG A 470 12.22 -4.55 -14.95
C ARG A 470 11.39 -3.27 -15.07
N TYR A 471 10.16 -3.35 -15.57
CA TYR A 471 9.32 -2.16 -15.74
C TYR A 471 8.29 -1.97 -14.63
N ILE A 472 8.49 -2.59 -13.46
CA ILE A 472 7.51 -2.56 -12.38
C ILE A 472 8.17 -2.56 -11.00
N VAL A 473 7.54 -1.87 -10.06
CA VAL A 473 8.06 -1.78 -8.69
C VAL A 473 7.79 -3.07 -7.94
N SER A 474 8.82 -3.54 -7.22
CA SER A 474 8.75 -4.64 -6.27
C SER A 474 8.92 -4.10 -4.85
N PRO A 475 7.83 -3.82 -4.11
CA PRO A 475 7.89 -3.19 -2.80
C PRO A 475 8.75 -3.93 -1.77
N SER A 476 8.96 -5.24 -1.91
CA SER A 476 9.83 -6.03 -1.02
C SER A 476 11.33 -5.72 -1.17
N LEU A 477 11.74 -5.14 -2.31
CA LEU A 477 13.13 -4.82 -2.63
C LEU A 477 13.48 -3.35 -2.40
N LEU A 478 12.51 -2.51 -2.03
CA LEU A 478 12.75 -1.09 -1.71
C LEU A 478 13.41 -0.91 -0.34
N THR A 479 14.00 0.25 -0.09
CA THR A 479 14.28 0.73 1.28
C THR A 479 13.02 0.69 2.15
N PRO A 480 13.15 0.54 3.48
CA PRO A 480 12.00 0.41 4.37
C PRO A 480 11.07 1.64 4.34
N GLU A 481 11.63 2.83 4.20
CA GLU A 481 10.92 4.11 4.00
C GLU A 481 10.07 4.15 2.74
N ARG A 482 10.65 3.83 1.57
CA ARG A 482 9.93 3.79 0.29
C ARG A 482 8.83 2.73 0.29
N SER A 483 9.13 1.55 0.84
CA SER A 483 8.10 0.50 0.98
C SER A 483 6.96 0.91 1.89
N SER A 484 7.24 1.66 2.97
CA SER A 484 6.21 2.03 3.95
C SER A 484 5.35 3.21 3.48
N VAL A 485 5.92 4.17 2.75
CA VAL A 485 5.16 5.34 2.26
C VAL A 485 4.13 4.97 1.18
N ILE A 486 4.33 3.86 0.46
CA ILE A 486 3.30 3.29 -0.44
C ILE A 486 1.98 3.04 0.32
N CYS A 487 2.06 2.56 1.58
CA CYS A 487 0.90 2.43 2.45
C CYS A 487 0.53 3.78 3.09
N GLY A 488 1.55 4.56 3.46
CA GLY A 488 1.43 5.84 4.16
C GLY A 488 0.61 6.88 3.42
N GLN A 489 0.60 6.88 2.09
CA GLN A 489 -0.22 7.81 1.30
C GLN A 489 -1.73 7.68 1.56
N CYS A 490 -2.22 6.56 2.09
CA CYS A 490 -3.64 6.40 2.47
C CYS A 490 -3.82 6.14 3.97
N HIS A 491 -2.86 5.45 4.60
CA HIS A 491 -2.88 5.10 6.03
C HIS A 491 -2.26 6.19 6.92
N SER A 492 -2.35 7.43 6.48
CA SER A 492 -2.14 8.64 7.27
C SER A 492 -3.26 9.65 6.96
N ARG A 493 -3.21 10.86 7.53
CA ARG A 493 -4.21 11.93 7.29
C ARG A 493 -3.55 13.20 6.75
N PRO A 494 -2.84 13.18 5.63
CA PRO A 494 -2.27 14.38 5.04
C PRO A 494 -3.36 15.26 4.43
N LYS A 495 -2.99 16.48 4.06
CA LYS A 495 -3.79 17.33 3.16
C LYS A 495 -2.96 17.60 1.91
N GLY A 496 -3.53 17.26 0.76
CA GLY A 496 -2.87 17.42 -0.53
C GLY A 496 -2.81 18.85 -1.00
N ALA A 497 -2.30 19.03 -2.22
CA ALA A 497 -2.43 20.30 -2.92
C ALA A 497 -3.92 20.68 -3.06
N GLN A 498 -4.21 21.97 -3.31
CA GLN A 498 -5.58 22.45 -3.54
C GLN A 498 -6.55 22.22 -2.35
N GLY A 499 -6.01 21.95 -1.15
CA GLY A 499 -6.78 21.77 0.08
C GLY A 499 -7.58 20.47 0.13
N THR A 500 -7.11 19.43 -0.57
CA THR A 500 -7.76 18.12 -0.64
C THR A 500 -7.49 17.28 0.61
N ASP A 501 -8.40 16.37 0.93
CA ASP A 501 -8.20 15.36 1.98
C ASP A 501 -7.37 14.16 1.49
N SER A 502 -7.19 14.03 0.18
CA SER A 502 -6.26 13.10 -0.46
C SER A 502 -4.88 13.74 -0.65
N PRO A 503 -3.75 13.02 -0.50
CA PRO A 503 -2.41 13.55 -0.76
C PRO A 503 -2.04 13.54 -2.25
N VAL A 504 -2.67 14.44 -3.00
CA VAL A 504 -2.30 14.71 -4.38
C VAL A 504 -1.28 15.84 -4.46
N ASN A 505 -0.42 15.80 -5.47
CA ASN A 505 0.49 16.91 -5.78
C ASN A 505 -0.23 18.04 -6.52
N ALA A 506 0.50 19.11 -6.86
CA ALA A 506 -0.06 20.27 -7.56
C ALA A 506 -0.71 19.93 -8.92
N ALA A 507 -0.27 18.84 -9.56
CA ALA A 507 -0.84 18.33 -10.79
C ALA A 507 -2.00 17.34 -10.55
N GLY A 508 -2.40 17.08 -9.30
CA GLY A 508 -3.51 16.18 -8.97
C GLY A 508 -3.14 14.70 -8.87
N TRP A 509 -1.86 14.33 -8.95
CA TRP A 509 -1.42 12.94 -8.86
C TRP A 509 -1.09 12.53 -7.42
N MET A 510 -1.49 11.32 -7.05
CA MET A 510 -0.93 10.65 -5.87
C MET A 510 0.52 10.24 -6.08
N LEU A 511 1.17 9.85 -5.00
CA LEU A 511 2.54 9.32 -5.02
C LEU A 511 2.60 8.07 -5.89
N ARG A 512 3.60 7.98 -6.79
CA ARG A 512 3.84 6.74 -7.52
C ARG A 512 4.63 5.77 -6.65
N ALA A 513 4.34 4.48 -6.77
CA ALA A 513 5.11 3.46 -6.07
C ALA A 513 6.61 3.60 -6.41
N GLY A 514 7.46 3.42 -5.41
CA GLY A 514 8.91 3.58 -5.57
C GLY A 514 9.44 4.99 -5.28
N ASP A 515 8.59 6.02 -5.22
CA ASP A 515 9.01 7.38 -4.81
C ASP A 515 9.46 7.44 -3.34
N SER A 516 10.27 8.46 -3.01
CA SER A 516 10.75 8.68 -1.65
C SER A 516 9.69 9.28 -0.74
N ARG A 517 9.85 9.06 0.56
CA ARG A 517 8.98 9.70 1.56
C ARG A 517 9.27 11.20 1.62
N ALA A 518 10.52 11.62 1.43
CA ALA A 518 10.85 13.04 1.26
C ALA A 518 10.05 13.69 0.12
N ASN A 519 9.92 13.04 -1.04
CA ASN A 519 9.11 13.52 -2.15
C ASN A 519 7.62 13.59 -1.78
N PHE A 520 7.10 12.56 -1.09
CA PHE A 520 5.73 12.56 -0.60
C PHE A 520 5.43 13.75 0.31
N LEU A 521 6.28 14.03 1.31
CA LEU A 521 6.07 15.17 2.20
C LEU A 521 6.23 16.53 1.50
N ALA A 522 7.17 16.63 0.57
CA ALA A 522 7.41 17.87 -0.16
C ALA A 522 6.23 18.22 -1.08
N ASN A 523 5.77 17.22 -1.84
CA ASN A 523 4.92 17.47 -3.01
C ASN A 523 3.48 16.99 -2.85
N HIS A 524 3.20 16.01 -1.98
CA HIS A 524 1.89 15.37 -1.87
C HIS A 524 1.17 15.65 -0.55
N ALA A 525 1.91 15.89 0.54
CA ALA A 525 1.35 16.29 1.83
C ALA A 525 1.69 17.77 2.11
N THR A 526 0.94 18.68 1.49
CA THR A 526 1.40 20.08 1.36
C THR A 526 1.07 20.94 2.57
N THR A 527 -0.17 20.88 3.07
CA THR A 527 -0.67 21.75 4.16
C THR A 527 -0.77 21.03 5.50
N GLN A 528 -0.87 19.71 5.47
CA GLN A 528 -0.85 18.83 6.64
C GLN A 528 -0.10 17.55 6.27
N LEU A 529 0.85 17.14 7.10
CA LEU A 529 1.78 16.05 6.76
C LEU A 529 1.24 14.66 7.07
N ASP A 530 0.62 14.47 8.25
CA ASP A 530 0.11 13.15 8.65
C ASP A 530 -1.20 13.17 9.48
N GLY A 531 -1.65 14.36 9.91
CA GLY A 531 -2.83 14.56 10.73
C GLY A 531 -2.88 15.95 11.34
N ALA A 532 -4.07 16.38 11.74
CA ALA A 532 -4.25 17.62 12.51
C ALA A 532 -3.86 17.37 13.98
N ALA A 533 -3.58 18.43 14.75
CA ALA A 533 -3.31 18.28 16.18
C ALA A 533 -4.45 17.55 16.93
N SER A 534 -5.70 17.75 16.50
CA SER A 534 -6.88 17.07 17.04
C SER A 534 -6.96 15.57 16.73
N ASP A 535 -6.19 15.09 15.76
CA ASP A 535 -6.11 13.68 15.37
C ASP A 535 -5.16 12.87 16.27
N PHE A 536 -4.46 13.53 17.20
CA PHE A 536 -3.58 12.89 18.17
C PHE A 536 -4.03 13.15 19.60
N TYR A 537 -3.64 12.27 20.51
CA TYR A 537 -3.71 12.56 21.93
C TYR A 537 -2.58 13.51 22.34
N GLY A 538 -2.78 14.28 23.41
CA GLY A 538 -1.79 15.21 23.97
C GLY A 538 -0.67 14.53 24.77
N ASP A 539 -0.46 13.23 24.57
CA ASP A 539 0.58 12.47 25.25
C ASP A 539 1.93 12.70 24.56
N ALA A 540 3.04 12.43 25.27
CA ALA A 540 4.36 12.69 24.72
C ALA A 540 4.66 11.94 23.40
N LYS A 541 4.01 10.79 23.17
CA LYS A 541 4.21 9.98 21.97
C LYS A 541 3.20 10.27 20.85
N LYS A 542 2.22 11.14 21.10
CA LYS A 542 1.17 11.55 20.15
C LYS A 542 0.49 10.35 19.51
N HIS A 543 -0.10 9.48 20.34
CA HIS A 543 -0.87 8.35 19.83
C HIS A 543 -2.00 8.83 18.93
N SER A 544 -2.27 8.08 17.87
CA SER A 544 -3.37 8.41 16.96
C SER A 544 -4.73 8.23 17.62
N LYS A 545 -5.64 9.19 17.39
CA LYS A 545 -7.00 9.26 17.90
C LYS A 545 -8.04 9.09 16.79
N SER A 546 -7.68 9.41 15.56
CA SER A 546 -8.55 9.40 14.39
C SER A 546 -8.29 8.19 13.49
N HIS A 547 -9.22 7.91 12.59
CA HIS A 547 -9.12 6.76 11.68
C HIS A 547 -8.00 6.91 10.65
N HIS A 548 -7.47 5.74 10.22
CA HIS A 548 -6.40 5.52 9.23
C HIS A 548 -5.09 6.29 9.47
N GLN A 549 -4.53 6.18 10.68
CA GLN A 549 -3.23 6.74 11.04
C GLN A 549 -2.20 5.66 11.41
N GLN A 550 -2.35 4.45 10.86
CA GLN A 550 -1.45 3.35 11.16
C GLN A 550 -0.01 3.67 10.75
N TYR A 551 0.18 4.37 9.62
CA TYR A 551 1.50 4.78 9.15
C TYR A 551 2.13 5.81 10.08
N SER A 552 1.36 6.82 10.49
CA SER A 552 1.77 7.86 11.45
C SER A 552 2.32 7.27 12.74
N ASP A 553 1.61 6.30 13.31
CA ASP A 553 2.07 5.57 14.50
C ASP A 553 3.31 4.71 14.18
N PHE A 554 3.25 3.94 13.09
CA PHE A 554 4.29 2.97 12.73
C PHE A 554 5.68 3.60 12.58
N ILE A 555 5.78 4.72 11.84
CA ILE A 555 7.08 5.38 11.60
C ILE A 555 7.67 6.03 12.85
N ARG A 556 6.84 6.29 13.88
CA ARG A 556 7.28 6.78 15.19
C ARG A 556 7.67 5.65 16.15
N SER A 557 7.35 4.41 15.80
CA SER A 557 7.67 3.22 16.61
C SER A 557 9.12 2.76 16.41
N LYS A 558 9.63 1.97 17.37
CA LYS A 558 10.93 1.28 17.24
C LYS A 558 10.92 0.14 16.22
N LYS A 559 9.77 -0.25 15.67
CA LYS A 559 9.70 -1.27 14.60
C LYS A 559 10.25 -0.74 13.28
N TYR A 560 10.08 0.56 13.05
CA TYR A 560 10.57 1.23 11.85
C TYR A 560 12.08 1.51 11.90
N LYS A 561 12.62 1.86 13.07
CA LYS A 561 14.06 2.15 13.29
C LYS A 561 14.63 1.40 14.50
N ASN A 562 15.51 0.43 14.26
CA ASN A 562 16.26 -0.31 15.28
C ASN A 562 17.55 -0.94 14.71
N ALA A 563 18.35 -1.59 15.57
CA ALA A 563 19.66 -2.16 15.22
C ALA A 563 19.60 -3.57 14.59
N SER A 564 18.42 -4.17 14.41
CA SER A 564 18.28 -5.57 14.02
C SER A 564 17.52 -5.73 12.71
N SER A 565 16.32 -5.15 12.62
CA SER A 565 15.43 -5.32 11.48
C SER A 565 14.57 -4.07 11.28
N LEU A 566 14.66 -3.46 10.09
CA LEU A 566 13.86 -2.31 9.70
C LEU A 566 12.56 -2.83 9.11
N LEU A 567 11.54 -2.96 9.96
CA LEU A 567 10.26 -3.51 9.53
C LEU A 567 9.53 -2.51 8.62
N THR A 568 8.63 -3.04 7.81
CA THR A 568 7.66 -2.26 7.04
C THR A 568 6.25 -2.78 7.31
N CYS A 569 5.23 -2.13 6.76
CA CYS A 569 3.86 -2.64 6.82
C CYS A 569 3.78 -4.08 6.31
N ALA A 570 4.53 -4.40 5.25
CA ALA A 570 4.57 -5.71 4.62
C ALA A 570 5.30 -6.79 5.45
N SER A 571 6.01 -6.41 6.52
CA SER A 571 6.58 -7.36 7.47
C SER A 571 5.51 -8.03 8.34
N CYS A 572 4.35 -7.39 8.50
CA CYS A 572 3.23 -7.91 9.30
C CYS A 572 1.95 -8.12 8.51
N HIS A 573 1.81 -7.48 7.35
CA HIS A 573 0.67 -7.61 6.45
C HIS A 573 1.09 -8.19 5.10
N ASP A 574 0.30 -9.11 4.56
CA ASP A 574 0.39 -9.54 3.17
C ASP A 574 -0.87 -9.05 2.43
N PRO A 575 -0.77 -8.01 1.60
CA PRO A 575 -1.92 -7.46 0.88
C PRO A 575 -2.56 -8.47 -0.08
N HIS A 576 -1.83 -9.56 -0.43
CA HIS A 576 -2.30 -10.64 -1.28
C HIS A 576 -2.79 -11.87 -0.50
N ALA A 577 -2.62 -11.91 0.83
CA ALA A 577 -2.85 -13.11 1.61
C ALA A 577 -4.31 -13.57 1.55
N ALA A 578 -4.49 -14.85 1.25
CA ALA A 578 -5.77 -15.50 1.34
C ALA A 578 -6.22 -15.70 2.80
N ASN A 579 -7.42 -15.22 3.10
CA ASN A 579 -8.24 -15.55 4.26
C ASN A 579 -7.61 -15.28 5.63
N ARG A 580 -6.91 -14.14 5.78
CA ARG A 580 -6.45 -13.66 7.09
C ARG A 580 -7.13 -12.34 7.47
N PRO A 581 -7.74 -12.23 8.65
CA PRO A 581 -8.31 -10.96 9.11
C PRO A 581 -7.29 -9.83 9.00
N ARG A 582 -7.70 -8.71 8.40
CA ARG A 582 -6.86 -7.52 8.19
C ARG A 582 -5.55 -7.81 7.43
N GLN A 583 -5.54 -8.88 6.62
CA GLN A 583 -4.41 -9.27 5.76
C GLN A 583 -3.10 -9.46 6.53
N LEU A 584 -3.15 -9.99 7.75
CA LEU A 584 -1.95 -10.26 8.53
C LEU A 584 -1.15 -11.44 7.92
N VAL A 585 0.18 -11.46 8.07
CA VAL A 585 1.03 -12.59 7.61
C VAL A 585 0.94 -13.82 8.52
N ALA A 586 0.44 -13.62 9.74
CA ALA A 586 0.27 -14.68 10.73
C ALA A 586 -0.84 -14.29 11.72
N ASP A 587 -1.41 -15.28 12.39
CA ASP A 587 -2.46 -15.06 13.39
C ASP A 587 -1.88 -14.32 14.63
N VAL A 588 -2.68 -13.39 15.17
CA VAL A 588 -2.39 -12.63 16.41
C VAL A 588 -3.07 -13.23 17.63
N SER A 589 -3.92 -14.25 17.46
CA SER A 589 -4.50 -15.04 18.55
C SER A 589 -3.47 -15.95 19.24
N ASP A 590 -2.31 -16.16 18.61
CA ASP A 590 -1.18 -16.94 19.13
C ASP A 590 0.07 -16.06 19.24
N ASN A 591 0.54 -15.85 20.48
CA ASN A 591 1.69 -15.01 20.78
C ASN A 591 3.00 -15.54 20.19
N THR A 592 3.09 -16.84 19.87
CA THR A 592 4.28 -17.45 19.26
C THR A 592 4.38 -17.19 17.75
N LYS A 593 3.30 -16.71 17.12
CA LYS A 593 3.23 -16.46 15.68
C LYS A 593 3.68 -15.04 15.36
N LEU A 594 2.77 -14.12 15.02
CA LEU A 594 3.14 -12.82 14.43
C LEU A 594 4.21 -12.07 15.24
N CYS A 595 4.04 -11.96 16.56
CA CYS A 595 4.99 -11.27 17.43
C CYS A 595 6.16 -12.19 17.86
N GLY A 596 5.86 -13.46 18.14
CA GLY A 596 6.81 -14.44 18.68
C GLY A 596 7.91 -14.86 17.71
N THR A 597 7.74 -14.64 16.39
CA THR A 597 8.79 -14.84 15.38
C THR A 597 10.06 -14.04 15.68
N CYS A 598 9.93 -12.85 16.26
CA CYS A 598 11.07 -12.03 16.70
C CYS A 598 11.21 -11.93 18.23
N HIS A 599 10.12 -12.14 18.96
CA HIS A 599 10.07 -12.02 20.43
C HIS A 599 9.90 -13.40 21.10
N SER A 600 10.59 -14.42 20.59
CA SER A 600 10.38 -15.83 20.97
C SER A 600 10.57 -16.08 22.46
N SER A 601 11.58 -15.48 23.09
CA SER A 601 11.83 -15.59 24.53
C SER A 601 10.71 -15.01 25.39
N ILE A 602 10.07 -13.93 24.93
CA ILE A 602 8.92 -13.32 25.61
C ILE A 602 7.67 -14.17 25.36
N ALA A 603 7.49 -14.65 24.14
CA ALA A 603 6.34 -15.46 23.76
C ALA A 603 6.27 -16.78 24.55
N THR A 604 7.41 -17.42 24.83
CA THR A 604 7.49 -18.62 25.68
C THR A 604 7.40 -18.31 27.17
N GLY A 605 7.81 -17.11 27.60
CA GLY A 605 7.82 -16.66 29.00
C GLY A 605 6.73 -15.66 29.38
N MET A 606 5.54 -15.70 28.75
CA MET A 606 4.54 -14.63 28.85
C MET A 606 4.06 -14.34 30.29
N ILE A 607 3.86 -15.37 31.12
CA ILE A 607 3.45 -15.20 32.52
C ILE A 607 4.49 -14.39 33.30
N ALA A 608 5.76 -14.79 33.21
CA ALA A 608 6.86 -14.10 33.87
C ALA A 608 7.04 -12.66 33.33
N HIS A 609 6.86 -12.47 32.02
CA HIS A 609 6.87 -11.14 31.41
C HIS A 609 5.80 -10.24 32.03
N ILE A 610 4.56 -10.71 32.10
CA ILE A 610 3.44 -9.97 32.68
C ILE A 610 3.69 -9.68 34.17
N ASP A 611 4.11 -10.67 34.95
CA ASP A 611 4.42 -10.50 36.38
C ASP A 611 5.50 -9.44 36.60
N THR A 612 6.53 -9.43 35.75
CA THR A 612 7.61 -8.45 35.81
C THR A 612 7.12 -7.04 35.51
N LYS A 613 6.13 -6.88 34.61
CA LYS A 613 5.65 -5.57 34.18
C LYS A 613 4.51 -5.02 35.02
N LEU A 614 3.66 -5.88 35.55
CA LEU A 614 2.41 -5.51 36.21
C LEU A 614 2.32 -5.95 37.68
N GLY A 615 3.27 -6.74 38.17
CA GLY A 615 3.34 -7.22 39.55
C GLY A 615 3.08 -8.72 39.66
N ALA A 616 3.61 -9.33 40.71
CA ALA A 616 3.53 -10.78 40.91
C ALA A 616 2.08 -11.29 40.99
N GLY A 617 1.78 -12.38 40.28
CA GLY A 617 0.47 -13.03 40.23
C GLY A 617 -0.38 -12.58 39.04
N MET A 618 -0.07 -11.43 38.42
CA MET A 618 -0.80 -10.90 37.28
C MET A 618 -0.66 -11.76 36.03
N GLY A 619 0.48 -12.43 35.83
CA GLY A 619 0.72 -13.31 34.70
C GLY A 619 -0.22 -14.50 34.67
N ASN A 620 -0.49 -15.10 35.83
CA ASN A 620 -1.47 -16.20 35.93
C ASN A 620 -2.90 -15.71 35.72
N MET A 621 -3.23 -14.51 36.21
CA MET A 621 -4.55 -13.90 36.01
C MET A 621 -4.81 -13.55 34.54
N MET A 622 -3.77 -13.16 33.79
CA MET A 622 -3.86 -12.72 32.40
C MET A 622 -3.19 -13.70 31.42
N LYS A 623 -3.16 -14.99 31.75
CA LYS A 623 -2.50 -16.03 30.93
C LYS A 623 -3.03 -16.16 29.50
N SER A 624 -4.25 -15.66 29.23
CA SER A 624 -4.87 -15.64 27.90
C SER A 624 -4.56 -14.38 27.08
N ALA A 625 -3.93 -13.37 27.69
CA ALA A 625 -3.63 -12.10 27.05
C ALA A 625 -2.74 -12.27 25.81
N LYS A 626 -3.07 -11.55 24.75
CA LYS A 626 -2.26 -11.50 23.53
C LYS A 626 -1.34 -10.30 23.55
N CYS A 627 -0.22 -10.39 22.82
CA CYS A 627 0.70 -9.27 22.64
C CYS A 627 -0.04 -8.03 22.13
N ALA A 628 -0.90 -8.21 21.13
CA ALA A 628 -1.67 -7.14 20.50
C ALA A 628 -2.71 -6.50 21.44
N ASP A 629 -3.22 -7.23 22.43
CA ASP A 629 -4.15 -6.68 23.42
C ASP A 629 -3.50 -5.49 24.13
N CYS A 630 -2.30 -5.70 24.68
CA CYS A 630 -1.59 -4.67 25.45
C CYS A 630 -0.80 -3.70 24.57
N HIS A 631 -0.10 -4.20 23.56
CA HIS A 631 0.86 -3.39 22.78
C HIS A 631 0.26 -2.74 21.53
N MET A 632 -0.97 -3.08 21.15
CA MET A 632 -1.66 -2.43 20.03
C MET A 632 -3.07 -2.01 20.46
N PRO A 633 -3.23 -1.27 21.56
CA PRO A 633 -4.55 -0.95 22.08
C PRO A 633 -5.35 -0.15 21.06
N LYS A 634 -6.68 -0.27 21.12
CA LYS A 634 -7.56 0.46 20.21
C LYS A 634 -7.67 1.93 20.64
N THR A 635 -6.77 2.77 20.16
CA THR A 635 -6.70 4.20 20.54
C THR A 635 -7.52 5.10 19.62
N ALA A 636 -7.81 4.65 18.40
CA ALA A 636 -8.48 5.43 17.38
C ALA A 636 -9.88 4.89 17.07
N GLN A 637 -10.82 5.80 16.77
CA GLN A 637 -12.22 5.47 16.48
C GLN A 637 -12.58 5.88 15.05
N THR A 638 -13.16 4.98 14.27
CA THR A 638 -13.68 5.33 12.93
C THR A 638 -15.07 5.94 12.96
N GLY A 639 -15.85 5.70 14.01
CA GLY A 639 -17.11 6.39 14.27
C GLY A 639 -18.29 5.49 14.64
N SER A 640 -18.08 4.18 14.86
CA SER A 640 -19.12 3.22 15.29
C SER A 640 -18.67 2.33 16.47
N GLY A 641 -17.66 2.78 17.22
CA GLY A 641 -17.19 2.09 18.43
C GLY A 641 -18.34 1.72 19.36
N THR A 642 -18.21 0.58 20.03
CA THR A 642 -19.11 0.12 21.08
C THR A 642 -19.16 1.16 22.19
N ALA A 643 -20.34 1.37 22.77
CA ALA A 643 -20.46 2.28 23.91
C ALA A 643 -19.47 1.86 25.00
N GLY A 644 -18.69 2.81 25.49
CA GLY A 644 -17.73 2.55 26.55
C GLY A 644 -18.42 2.11 27.84
N ALA A 645 -17.74 1.31 28.67
CA ALA A 645 -18.23 0.91 29.99
C ALA A 645 -17.78 1.91 31.07
N THR A 646 -18.64 2.21 32.03
CA THR A 646 -18.23 2.97 33.22
C THR A 646 -18.04 2.02 34.40
N ILE A 647 -16.83 1.95 34.94
CA ILE A 647 -16.51 1.11 36.09
C ILE A 647 -15.92 1.99 37.19
N SER A 648 -16.55 1.98 38.36
CA SER A 648 -16.16 2.81 39.51
C SER A 648 -15.95 4.29 39.15
N GLY A 649 -16.85 4.86 38.34
CA GLY A 649 -16.80 6.26 37.90
C GLY A 649 -15.78 6.57 36.79
N THR A 650 -15.05 5.56 36.29
CA THR A 650 -14.11 5.72 35.17
C THR A 650 -14.73 5.20 33.88
N VAL A 651 -14.74 6.01 32.83
CA VAL A 651 -15.25 5.63 31.49
C VAL A 651 -14.12 4.96 30.68
N TYR A 652 -14.37 3.74 30.25
CA TYR A 652 -13.51 2.92 29.40
C TYR A 652 -14.12 2.82 28.01
N TRP A 653 -13.34 3.09 26.97
CA TRP A 653 -13.85 3.12 25.59
C TRP A 653 -13.40 1.89 24.82
N ASP A 654 -14.31 1.24 24.09
CA ASP A 654 -13.98 0.20 23.11
C ASP A 654 -14.01 0.81 21.71
N LYS A 655 -12.89 1.38 21.31
CA LYS A 655 -12.73 1.90 19.94
C LYS A 655 -12.49 0.74 18.96
N ASP A 656 -12.25 1.02 17.69
CA ASP A 656 -12.22 0.01 16.62
C ASP A 656 -10.88 -0.07 15.85
N VAL A 657 -9.97 0.89 16.03
CA VAL A 657 -8.66 0.92 15.35
C VAL A 657 -7.50 0.79 16.34
N HIS A 658 -6.67 -0.23 16.12
CA HIS A 658 -5.47 -0.53 16.90
C HIS A 658 -4.37 0.50 16.61
N SER A 659 -3.73 1.00 17.66
CA SER A 659 -2.51 1.79 17.53
C SER A 659 -1.38 0.93 16.97
N HIS A 660 -0.53 1.56 16.17
CA HIS A 660 0.68 0.93 15.62
C HIS A 660 1.96 1.52 16.26
N MET A 661 1.86 2.02 17.49
CA MET A 661 3.00 2.47 18.30
C MET A 661 3.75 1.30 18.97
N PHE A 662 3.09 0.13 19.09
CA PHE A 662 3.61 -1.12 19.68
C PHE A 662 4.02 -1.02 21.15
N ASP A 663 3.38 -0.14 21.90
CA ASP A 663 3.64 0.12 23.31
C ASP A 663 2.34 0.11 24.14
N MET A 664 2.51 0.20 25.47
CA MET A 664 1.38 0.39 26.37
C MET A 664 1.26 1.87 26.74
N PRO A 665 0.19 2.57 26.35
CA PRO A 665 -0.10 3.90 26.84
C PRO A 665 -0.33 3.82 28.36
N LYS A 666 0.37 4.66 29.13
CA LYS A 666 0.33 4.60 30.60
C LYS A 666 -0.99 5.20 31.12
N LYS A 667 -1.61 4.51 32.08
CA LYS A 667 -2.83 4.95 32.81
C LYS A 667 -2.70 6.33 33.48
N ALA A 668 -1.48 6.72 33.86
CA ALA A 668 -1.19 7.90 34.67
C ALA A 668 -0.43 8.98 33.89
N ASP A 669 -0.73 9.17 32.60
CA ASP A 669 -0.19 10.36 31.92
C ASP A 669 -0.95 11.60 32.40
N SER A 670 -0.38 12.27 33.41
CA SER A 670 -0.91 13.50 34.00
C SER A 670 -0.86 14.70 33.04
N SER A 671 -0.21 14.58 31.88
CA SER A 671 -0.19 15.64 30.86
C SER A 671 -1.51 15.76 30.09
N LEU A 672 -2.41 14.77 30.20
CA LEU A 672 -3.67 14.73 29.48
C LEU A 672 -4.79 15.45 30.25
N THR A 673 -5.01 16.73 29.94
CA THR A 673 -6.23 17.47 30.34
C THR A 673 -7.35 17.20 29.34
N GLY A 674 -8.52 16.69 29.77
CA GLY A 674 -9.68 16.43 28.89
C GLY A 674 -9.94 14.93 28.60
N GLN A 675 -10.25 14.57 27.35
CA GLN A 675 -10.42 13.16 26.92
C GLN A 675 -9.09 12.41 27.07
N LYS A 676 -8.88 11.82 28.25
CA LYS A 676 -7.73 10.96 28.57
C LYS A 676 -7.63 9.85 27.52
N MET A 677 -6.40 9.48 27.14
CA MET A 677 -6.19 8.27 26.34
C MET A 677 -6.92 7.12 27.03
N PRO A 678 -7.71 6.32 26.30
CA PRO A 678 -8.39 5.20 26.92
C PRO A 678 -7.33 4.36 27.64
N THR A 679 -7.50 4.18 28.95
CA THR A 679 -6.81 3.09 29.63
C THR A 679 -7.22 1.87 28.84
N ALA A 680 -6.27 1.18 28.22
CA ALA A 680 -6.58 0.06 27.35
C ALA A 680 -7.35 -0.96 28.17
N TYR A 681 -8.67 -0.93 28.07
CA TYR A 681 -9.53 -1.99 28.51
C TYR A 681 -9.48 -2.99 27.38
N THR A 682 -8.37 -3.71 27.34
CA THR A 682 -8.14 -4.72 26.34
C THR A 682 -9.13 -5.85 26.62
N ASN A 683 -9.48 -6.65 25.61
CA ASN A 683 -10.28 -7.86 25.85
C ASN A 683 -9.67 -8.76 26.93
N ALA A 684 -8.35 -8.68 27.17
CA ALA A 684 -7.66 -9.39 28.25
C ALA A 684 -8.04 -8.89 29.67
N CYS A 685 -8.45 -7.62 29.83
CA CYS A 685 -8.96 -7.08 31.10
C CYS A 685 -10.47 -7.38 31.28
N ALA A 686 -11.24 -7.35 30.20
CA ALA A 686 -12.71 -7.45 30.21
C ALA A 686 -13.24 -8.89 30.21
N GLY A 687 -12.59 -9.83 29.53
CA GLY A 687 -13.14 -11.19 29.35
C GLY A 687 -12.95 -12.12 30.55
N ALA A 688 -12.00 -11.83 31.44
CA ALA A 688 -11.61 -12.74 32.54
C ALA A 688 -11.72 -12.12 33.95
N CYS A 689 -11.47 -10.80 34.10
CA CYS A 689 -11.35 -10.17 35.42
C CYS A 689 -12.50 -9.22 35.76
N HIS A 690 -13.14 -8.64 34.75
CA HIS A 690 -14.22 -7.68 34.95
C HIS A 690 -15.38 -8.06 34.06
N ASN A 691 -16.33 -8.80 34.61
CA ASN A 691 -17.52 -9.24 33.91
C ASN A 691 -18.38 -8.01 33.55
N ILE A 692 -18.17 -7.46 32.36
CA ILE A 692 -19.04 -6.44 31.79
C ILE A 692 -20.03 -7.20 30.93
N ALA A 693 -21.12 -7.65 31.54
CA ALA A 693 -22.30 -7.99 30.75
C ALA A 693 -22.74 -6.71 29.98
N PRO A 694 -23.20 -6.84 28.72
CA PRO A 694 -23.65 -5.70 27.92
C PRO A 694 -24.76 -4.89 28.58
#